data_AF-A0A7I8CD94-F1
#
_entry.id   AF-A0A7I8CD94-F1
#
_cell.length_a   1.000
_cell.length_b   1.000
_cell.length_c   1.000
_cell.angle_alpha   90.00
_cell.angle_beta   90.00
_cell.angle_gamma   90.00
#
_symmetry.space_group_name_H-M   'P 1'
#
loop_
_entity.id
_entity.type
_entity.pdbx_description
1 polymer ?
#
loop_
_entity_poly.entity_id
_entity_poly.type
_entity_poly.pdbx_seq_one_letter_code
_entity_poly.pdbx_strand_id
1 'polypeptide(L)'
;MNRLSSALSAMKDHYEVVVVGSGYGGAIAASRMARAKRSVCLLERGREFMAGDFPATPLEGVAQMQYNTGVAQIGSPLALLEVHVNPDVNVVVGCGLGGTSLINANVALKPDARLWDDPRWPAALRADQANLDVCYERAKTMLGATPVPDDYPNLPKLDALELSAKRLGMSDRFYRPPITVTFKEGKNAAGVDQNRCVGCGDCNSGCNHGAKNSTHMNYLPDAAAHGAQIFTGAAVHSVVRDDERGVWCVRYQPADLKRELYDAPELFVTADIVILSAGTLGSTAILLRSQEAGLPVSKQLGQHFTGNGDVLAFAFNTDKVINGVGWGTHPAGDIPPVGPCITGIIDHRNTPDVKDGFVIEEGSVAAPIGLGLMGVLGLAAPAEGVEMPDPAGDAPLADEARIAESILRGPYHGAMRNTQTYLVMAHDDESGQITVESGRPRVSWPNAGKQPIYETVEKTLIEATCALGGSYVRNPISADLFQNRTVTVHPLGGCGMAEDAAHGVVDQAGRVFSGTDGNAVHEGLYVMDGAVMPLSLGVNPLLTISALAERNCAQLAQSRGWQIDYNAAGNTAPPPALKIGLRFTETMIGSYFVGDAKPAGQRDDPAEGTPISFTVTVVSDDLDDMLANPQHQAHMIGTLTCTALSPQPMTVNDGIFNLFVVDEANVERRNMNYRMTLDTVDGKHFYLTGQKIITHTSLAELWTQTNTLYAKIRESDADDAPVIGHATLIITPENFLKQQRTIEVTNTPDIETRLAYTLKFGRFFAGVLYTEYGGVAAPLQYFDPDAPPRVRRALRAPAPQITYFNTEDGKTLRLARYHGGNKGPLLLIHGSGVSSRIFSTDLIGTNLVEFLCAAHYDVWLVDLRVSIELPSATERTTADEIARYDIPAAVAKVRELTGVDGIQVIGHCLGGLALSMSLMSGLKGVRSAVMSQVSAHPVPGLLQRVKAGLHTPQILQHLGIKDMTAYTQHEKWPNNLLDDALKFFPVERDETCNSPVCHRATFLYGLLYEHEQLDEQLHANLQELFGIHDVELFNQLAAMVRAGHVVDANGDDVYMPNIAGMKLPIAFIHGSKNLCYLPTSTEMTYDLLVEKFGPENYERHVIDGYGHIDCVFGKRAALDVFPTIVRYLDAH
;
A
#
# COMPACT_ATOMS: atom_id res chain seq x y z
N MET A 1 -4.14 5.18 24.10
CA MET A 1 -3.75 6.20 23.11
C MET A 1 -3.70 5.52 21.74
N ASN A 2 -4.15 6.20 20.69
CA ASN A 2 -4.01 5.69 19.32
C ASN A 2 -2.60 5.99 18.80
N ARG A 3 -2.13 5.23 17.82
CA ARG A 3 -0.89 5.55 17.08
C ARG A 3 -0.99 6.95 16.48
N LEU A 4 0.13 7.64 16.33
CA LEU A 4 0.25 9.01 15.81
C LEU A 4 0.78 9.04 14.37
N SER A 5 1.53 8.01 13.98
CA SER A 5 2.16 7.92 12.66
C SER A 5 1.15 7.74 11.52
N SER A 6 1.37 8.49 10.43
CA SER A 6 0.69 8.37 9.14
C SER A 6 1.47 7.45 8.20
N ALA A 7 0.79 6.85 7.22
CA ALA A 7 1.44 6.10 6.16
C ALA A 7 2.34 7.03 5.32
N LEU A 8 3.52 6.56 4.89
CA LEU A 8 4.45 7.34 4.06
C LEU A 8 3.83 7.79 2.73
N SER A 9 2.88 7.02 2.19
CA SER A 9 2.11 7.36 0.98
C SER A 9 1.20 8.57 1.14
N ALA A 10 0.87 8.97 2.37
CA ALA A 10 0.04 10.15 2.64
C ALA A 10 0.86 11.46 2.74
N MET A 11 2.17 11.39 2.47
CA MET A 11 3.05 12.56 2.48
C MET A 11 2.78 13.44 1.26
N LYS A 12 2.58 14.73 1.49
CA LYS A 12 2.50 15.75 0.44
C LYS A 12 3.89 16.01 -0.17
N ASP A 13 3.91 16.53 -1.38
CA ASP A 13 5.10 16.99 -2.09
C ASP A 13 5.78 18.21 -1.41
N HIS A 14 4.99 19.04 -0.72
CA HIS A 14 5.45 20.27 -0.08
C HIS A 14 4.78 20.56 1.29
N TYR A 15 5.55 21.16 2.22
CA TYR A 15 5.09 21.66 3.51
C TYR A 15 5.70 23.02 3.87
N GLU A 16 4.99 23.85 4.64
CA GLU A 16 5.59 25.10 5.17
C GLU A 16 6.76 24.80 6.13
N VAL A 17 6.64 23.74 6.95
CA VAL A 17 7.69 23.33 7.89
C VAL A 17 7.90 21.82 7.86
N VAL A 18 9.14 21.39 7.60
CA VAL A 18 9.59 20.01 7.85
C VAL A 18 10.47 19.97 9.10
N VAL A 19 10.12 19.11 10.04
CA VAL A 19 10.89 18.83 11.25
C VAL A 19 11.51 17.45 11.12
N VAL A 20 12.83 17.35 11.28
CA VAL A 20 13.57 16.10 11.14
C VAL A 20 13.97 15.57 12.52
N GLY A 21 13.42 14.43 12.91
CA GLY A 21 13.61 13.81 14.22
C GLY A 21 12.51 14.18 15.22
N SER A 22 12.17 13.24 16.10
CA SER A 22 11.04 13.36 17.05
C SER A 22 11.45 13.40 18.53
N GLY A 23 12.73 13.68 18.82
CA GLY A 23 13.22 13.92 20.17
C GLY A 23 12.65 15.20 20.81
N TYR A 24 13.27 15.67 21.90
CA TYR A 24 12.82 16.89 22.61
C TYR A 24 12.68 18.10 21.69
N GLY A 25 13.73 18.46 20.96
CA GLY A 25 13.71 19.60 20.02
C GLY A 25 12.63 19.48 18.95
N GLY A 26 12.56 18.32 18.29
CA GLY A 26 11.67 18.10 17.16
C GLY A 26 10.20 17.99 17.55
N ALA A 27 9.90 17.32 18.67
CA ALA A 27 8.53 17.25 19.18
C ALA A 27 8.00 18.64 19.58
N ILE A 28 8.84 19.46 20.22
CA ILE A 28 8.50 20.85 20.56
C ILE A 28 8.30 21.66 19.28
N ALA A 29 9.24 21.59 18.33
CA ALA A 29 9.14 22.32 17.06
C ALA A 29 7.85 21.98 16.31
N ALA A 30 7.52 20.69 16.16
CA ALA A 30 6.30 20.27 15.49
C ALA A 30 5.04 20.77 16.22
N SER A 31 4.99 20.65 17.56
CA SER A 31 3.87 21.16 18.37
C SER A 31 3.70 22.67 18.20
N ARG A 32 4.77 23.44 18.32
CA ARG A 32 4.70 24.91 18.29
C ARG A 32 4.38 25.43 16.89
N MET A 33 4.94 24.83 15.84
CA MET A 33 4.61 25.22 14.46
C MET A 33 3.18 24.82 14.08
N ALA A 34 2.69 23.67 14.54
CA ALA A 34 1.28 23.28 14.34
C ALA A 34 0.31 24.20 15.10
N ARG A 35 0.63 24.57 16.35
CA ARG A 35 -0.12 25.59 17.12
C ARG A 35 -0.06 27.00 16.50
N ALA A 36 0.96 27.28 15.69
CA ALA A 36 1.03 28.45 14.82
C ALA A 36 0.23 28.30 13.51
N LYS A 37 -0.55 27.21 13.37
CA LYS A 37 -1.41 26.87 12.22
C LYS A 37 -0.63 26.75 10.92
N ARG A 38 0.59 26.22 10.98
CA ARG A 38 1.40 25.93 9.80
C ARG A 38 1.16 24.50 9.31
N SER A 39 1.37 24.27 8.03
CA SER A 39 1.47 22.91 7.46
C SER A 39 2.78 22.27 7.92
N VAL A 40 2.71 21.29 8.82
CA VAL A 40 3.89 20.66 9.46
C VAL A 40 3.99 19.19 9.09
N CYS A 41 5.18 18.79 8.63
CA CYS A 41 5.60 17.40 8.46
C CYS A 41 6.72 17.07 9.44
N LEU A 42 6.55 16.02 10.25
CA LEU A 42 7.62 15.47 11.09
C LEU A 42 8.10 14.14 10.50
N LEU A 43 9.41 14.02 10.27
CA LEU A 43 10.06 12.82 9.76
C LEU A 43 10.87 12.14 10.87
N GLU A 44 10.52 10.90 11.21
CA GLU A 44 11.24 10.08 12.19
C GLU A 44 11.78 8.82 11.53
N ARG A 45 13.05 8.49 11.78
CA ARG A 45 13.68 7.28 11.25
C ARG A 45 13.12 6.02 11.92
N GLY A 46 12.97 6.02 13.23
CA GLY A 46 12.50 4.87 14.00
C GLY A 46 11.00 4.61 13.87
N ARG A 47 10.54 3.54 14.52
CA ARG A 47 9.11 3.16 14.56
C ARG A 47 8.38 3.82 15.74
N GLU A 48 7.06 3.76 15.71
CA GLU A 48 6.23 4.16 16.86
C GLU A 48 6.08 3.01 17.86
N PHE A 49 6.54 3.22 19.11
CA PHE A 49 6.43 2.28 20.22
C PHE A 49 5.31 2.73 21.17
N MET A 50 4.37 1.83 21.47
CA MET A 50 3.34 2.05 22.49
C MET A 50 3.72 1.38 23.82
N ALA A 51 3.07 1.78 24.91
CA ALA A 51 3.12 1.00 26.15
C ALA A 51 2.63 -0.44 25.86
N GLY A 52 3.46 -1.43 26.16
CA GLY A 52 3.28 -2.84 25.79
C GLY A 52 4.24 -3.30 24.68
N ASP A 53 4.75 -2.39 23.84
CA ASP A 53 5.67 -2.71 22.74
C ASP A 53 7.15 -2.69 23.17
N PHE A 54 7.48 -2.17 24.36
CA PHE A 54 8.86 -2.08 24.83
C PHE A 54 9.35 -3.45 25.32
N PRO A 55 10.64 -3.78 25.12
CA PRO A 55 11.17 -5.09 25.47
C PRO A 55 11.04 -5.34 26.97
N ALA A 56 10.49 -6.50 27.34
CA ALA A 56 10.34 -6.94 28.73
C ALA A 56 11.22 -8.15 29.07
N THR A 57 11.68 -8.89 28.04
CA THR A 57 12.57 -10.05 28.18
C THR A 57 13.95 -9.81 27.55
N PRO A 58 14.99 -10.57 27.94
CA PRO A 58 16.32 -10.44 27.32
C PRO A 58 16.35 -10.67 25.80
N LEU A 59 15.56 -11.61 25.28
CA LEU A 59 15.50 -11.90 23.85
C LEU A 59 14.89 -10.73 23.07
N GLU A 60 13.82 -10.13 23.59
CA GLU A 60 13.24 -8.91 23.03
C GLU A 60 14.23 -7.74 23.11
N GLY A 61 14.96 -7.62 24.23
CA GLY A 61 16.00 -6.62 24.41
C GLY A 61 17.06 -6.68 23.31
N VAL A 62 17.60 -7.87 23.02
CA VAL A 62 18.56 -8.09 21.93
C VAL A 62 17.96 -7.73 20.58
N ALA A 63 16.70 -8.08 20.32
CA ALA A 63 16.01 -7.72 19.07
C ALA A 63 15.79 -6.21 18.91
N GLN A 64 15.82 -5.44 20.00
CA GLN A 64 15.68 -3.98 20.03
C GLN A 64 17.01 -3.22 20.15
N MET A 65 18.15 -3.90 19.96
CA MET A 65 19.47 -3.28 19.87
C MET A 65 19.98 -3.22 18.43
N GLN A 66 20.58 -2.09 18.08
CA GLN A 66 21.37 -1.93 16.87
C GLN A 66 22.73 -1.32 17.19
N TYR A 67 23.75 -1.76 16.46
CA TYR A 67 25.14 -1.33 16.66
C TYR A 67 25.65 -0.69 15.39
N ASN A 68 26.11 0.54 15.50
CA ASN A 68 26.79 1.26 14.44
C ASN A 68 28.30 1.20 14.69
N THR A 69 28.96 0.25 14.01
CA THR A 69 30.41 0.02 14.13
C THR A 69 31.15 0.55 12.90
N GLY A 70 32.46 0.79 13.02
CA GLY A 70 33.33 1.19 11.91
C GLY A 70 33.17 0.36 10.63
N VAL A 71 32.88 -0.94 10.77
CA VAL A 71 32.80 -1.87 9.63
C VAL A 71 31.36 -2.03 9.12
N ALA A 72 30.39 -2.19 10.01
CA ALA A 72 29.01 -2.51 9.63
C ALA A 72 27.96 -1.97 10.61
N GLN A 73 26.71 -1.88 10.15
CA GLN A 73 25.55 -1.73 11.02
C GLN A 73 24.96 -3.10 11.30
N ILE A 74 24.75 -3.43 12.57
CA ILE A 74 24.29 -4.75 13.03
C ILE A 74 22.96 -4.57 13.76
N GLY A 75 22.00 -5.45 13.50
CA GLY A 75 20.63 -5.34 14.03
C GLY A 75 19.70 -4.59 13.08
N SER A 76 18.43 -4.46 13.47
CA SER A 76 17.44 -3.73 12.66
C SER A 76 17.71 -2.22 12.73
N PRO A 77 17.66 -1.47 11.60
CA PRO A 77 17.78 -0.01 11.61
C PRO A 77 16.62 0.68 12.37
N LEU A 78 15.51 -0.04 12.60
CA LEU A 78 14.35 0.43 13.35
C LEU A 78 14.36 0.01 14.84
N ALA A 79 15.41 -0.66 15.31
CA ALA A 79 15.53 -1.12 16.68
C ALA A 79 15.63 0.07 17.67
N LEU A 80 15.02 -0.06 18.85
CA LEU A 80 14.86 1.02 19.83
C LEU A 80 16.16 1.68 20.31
N LEU A 81 17.21 0.90 20.58
CA LEU A 81 18.49 1.42 21.10
C LEU A 81 19.56 1.33 20.00
N GLU A 82 20.16 2.46 19.65
CA GLU A 82 21.35 2.51 18.80
C GLU A 82 22.60 2.81 19.63
N VAL A 83 23.60 1.95 19.46
CA VAL A 83 24.93 2.10 20.07
C VAL A 83 25.93 2.43 18.97
N HIS A 84 26.45 3.65 18.98
CA HIS A 84 27.60 4.03 18.15
C HIS A 84 28.87 3.56 18.83
N VAL A 85 29.51 2.55 18.23
CA VAL A 85 30.74 1.95 18.76
C VAL A 85 31.94 2.65 18.11
N ASN A 86 32.65 3.47 18.88
CA ASN A 86 33.82 4.21 18.42
C ASN A 86 35.08 3.82 19.22
N PRO A 87 36.28 4.22 18.77
CA PRO A 87 37.54 3.86 19.44
C PRO A 87 37.65 4.35 20.89
N ASP A 88 37.19 5.58 21.17
CA ASP A 88 37.34 6.23 22.49
C ASP A 88 36.01 6.43 23.23
N VAL A 89 34.93 6.79 22.53
CA VAL A 89 33.64 7.12 23.15
C VAL A 89 32.48 6.41 22.45
N ASN A 90 31.77 5.56 23.18
CA ASN A 90 30.54 4.95 22.69
C ASN A 90 29.35 5.83 23.04
N VAL A 91 28.43 6.01 22.09
CA VAL A 91 27.24 6.86 22.27
C VAL A 91 26.00 5.99 22.18
N VAL A 92 25.09 6.10 23.15
CA VAL A 92 23.82 5.37 23.17
C VAL A 92 22.66 6.35 22.98
N VAL A 93 21.82 6.10 21.97
CA VAL A 93 20.66 6.95 21.64
C VAL A 93 19.40 6.11 21.41
N GLY A 94 18.24 6.73 21.57
CA GLY A 94 16.95 6.11 21.25
C GLY A 94 16.54 6.37 19.80
N CYS A 95 16.03 5.34 19.12
CA CYS A 95 15.49 5.38 17.77
C CYS A 95 14.01 4.99 17.79
N GLY A 96 13.12 5.94 17.52
CA GLY A 96 11.68 5.75 17.59
C GLY A 96 10.94 7.07 17.72
N LEU A 97 9.62 7.04 17.53
CA LEU A 97 8.77 8.23 17.67
C LEU A 97 8.77 8.73 19.12
N GLY A 98 9.57 9.75 19.39
CA GLY A 98 9.90 10.29 20.71
C GLY A 98 11.42 10.37 21.01
N GLY A 99 12.25 9.76 20.15
CA GLY A 99 13.71 9.69 20.28
C GLY A 99 14.17 9.12 21.63
N THR A 100 15.27 9.66 22.16
CA THR A 100 15.85 9.23 23.44
C THR A 100 14.93 9.45 24.65
N SER A 101 13.84 10.24 24.54
CA SER A 101 12.86 10.34 25.64
C SER A 101 12.18 9.01 25.95
N LEU A 102 12.14 8.08 24.98
CA LEU A 102 11.61 6.73 25.17
C LEU A 102 12.45 5.92 26.15
N ILE A 103 13.78 6.11 26.17
CA ILE A 103 14.75 5.28 26.92
C ILE A 103 15.58 6.04 27.98
N ASN A 104 15.38 7.34 28.16
CA ASN A 104 16.16 8.09 29.16
C ASN A 104 15.69 7.85 30.61
N ALA A 105 16.40 8.45 31.56
CA ALA A 105 16.15 8.29 32.99
C ALA A 105 15.22 9.37 33.60
N ASN A 106 14.61 10.24 32.76
CA ASN A 106 13.60 11.25 33.10
C ASN A 106 14.04 12.50 33.89
N VAL A 107 15.30 12.67 34.25
CA VAL A 107 15.73 13.80 35.11
C VAL A 107 15.68 15.14 34.38
N ALA A 108 14.97 16.11 34.95
CA ALA A 108 14.72 17.43 34.37
C ALA A 108 15.37 18.55 35.21
N LEU A 109 16.69 18.68 35.15
CA LEU A 109 17.46 19.67 35.90
C LEU A 109 17.85 20.88 35.05
N LYS A 110 17.93 22.06 35.70
CA LYS A 110 18.60 23.23 35.13
C LYS A 110 20.12 23.09 35.33
N PRO A 111 20.94 23.52 34.36
CA PRO A 111 22.39 23.59 34.51
C PRO A 111 22.76 24.64 35.56
N ASP A 112 24.01 24.63 36.03
CA ASP A 112 24.50 25.70 36.90
C ASP A 112 24.43 27.04 36.15
N ALA A 113 23.88 28.07 36.80
CA ALA A 113 23.63 29.36 36.15
C ALA A 113 24.92 30.04 35.66
N ARG A 114 26.07 29.75 36.29
CA ARG A 114 27.38 30.29 35.90
C ARG A 114 27.83 29.81 34.52
N LEU A 115 27.28 28.70 34.01
CA LEU A 115 27.57 28.22 32.65
C LEU A 115 27.04 29.17 31.57
N TRP A 116 26.00 29.97 31.88
CA TRP A 116 25.49 30.97 30.95
C TRP A 116 26.42 32.18 30.79
N ASP A 117 27.38 32.38 31.70
CA ASP A 117 28.37 33.46 31.61
C ASP A 117 29.49 33.13 30.60
N ASP A 118 29.60 31.87 30.15
CA ASP A 118 30.57 31.43 29.15
C ASP A 118 30.34 32.19 27.81
N PRO A 119 31.35 32.86 27.25
CA PRO A 119 31.21 33.68 26.06
C PRO A 119 30.91 32.89 24.79
N ARG A 120 31.03 31.56 24.80
CA ARG A 120 30.58 30.71 23.68
C ARG A 120 29.06 30.78 23.50
N TRP A 121 28.31 31.04 24.56
CA TRP A 121 26.90 31.37 24.42
C TRP A 121 26.74 32.77 23.80
N PRO A 122 25.93 32.93 22.73
CA PRO A 122 25.71 34.22 22.11
C PRO A 122 25.19 35.26 23.11
N ALA A 123 25.69 36.49 23.04
CA ALA A 123 25.34 37.60 23.92
C ALA A 123 23.84 37.87 23.95
N ALA A 124 23.15 37.74 22.81
CA ALA A 124 21.71 37.89 22.72
C ALA A 124 20.95 36.80 23.51
N LEU A 125 21.48 35.59 23.63
CA LEU A 125 20.91 34.54 24.49
C LEU A 125 21.24 34.79 25.96
N ARG A 126 22.48 35.20 26.27
CA ARG A 126 22.91 35.55 27.63
C ARG A 126 22.13 36.74 28.21
N ALA A 127 21.71 37.68 27.37
CA ALA A 127 20.87 38.81 27.78
C ALA A 127 19.38 38.44 27.95
N ASP A 128 18.95 37.27 27.48
CA ASP A 128 17.54 36.87 27.36
C ASP A 128 17.11 35.82 28.40
N GLN A 129 17.80 35.77 29.55
CA GLN A 129 17.58 34.75 30.58
C GLN A 129 16.16 34.73 31.13
N ALA A 130 15.50 35.90 31.24
CA ALA A 130 14.11 35.97 31.71
C ALA A 130 13.13 35.21 30.79
N ASN A 131 13.30 35.31 29.47
CA ASN A 131 12.47 34.55 28.52
C ASN A 131 12.88 33.07 28.50
N LEU A 132 14.17 32.77 28.67
CA LEU A 132 14.64 31.40 28.81
C LEU A 132 14.02 30.71 30.03
N ASP A 133 13.89 31.41 31.16
CA ASP A 133 13.21 30.90 32.36
C ASP A 133 11.72 30.61 32.11
N VAL A 134 11.02 31.45 31.35
CA VAL A 134 9.65 31.16 30.91
C VAL A 134 9.59 29.89 30.06
N CYS A 135 10.57 29.69 29.18
CA CYS A 135 10.66 28.50 28.34
C CYS A 135 10.96 27.24 29.17
N TYR A 136 11.80 27.35 30.20
CA TYR A 136 12.04 26.29 31.18
C TYR A 136 10.75 25.87 31.89
N GLU A 137 9.99 26.82 32.42
CA GLU A 137 8.75 26.52 33.14
C GLU A 137 7.67 25.94 32.20
N ARG A 138 7.61 26.40 30.96
CA ARG A 138 6.70 25.82 29.95
C ARG A 138 7.07 24.37 29.64
N ALA A 139 8.35 24.09 29.41
CA ALA A 139 8.84 22.74 29.17
C ALA A 139 8.57 21.83 30.38
N LYS A 140 8.88 22.29 31.59
CA LYS A 140 8.64 21.58 32.85
C LYS A 140 7.16 21.25 33.05
N THR A 141 6.27 22.19 32.73
CA THR A 141 4.82 22.01 32.84
C THR A 141 4.31 20.96 31.84
N MET A 142 4.71 21.06 30.57
CA MET A 142 4.29 20.11 29.53
C MET A 142 4.81 18.69 29.79
N LEU A 143 6.06 18.57 30.23
CA LEU A 143 6.71 17.31 30.58
C LEU A 143 6.28 16.77 31.95
N GLY A 144 5.52 17.54 32.74
CA GLY A 144 5.03 17.12 34.05
C GLY A 144 6.14 16.78 35.05
N ALA A 145 7.26 17.51 35.04
CA ALA A 145 8.42 17.12 35.84
C ALA A 145 8.23 17.44 37.33
N THR A 146 8.23 16.40 38.17
CA THR A 146 8.05 16.50 39.63
C THR A 146 8.96 15.53 40.37
N PRO A 147 9.41 15.85 41.60
CA PRO A 147 10.13 14.89 42.44
C PRO A 147 9.28 13.66 42.78
N VAL A 148 9.94 12.55 43.11
CA VAL A 148 9.27 11.37 43.69
C VAL A 148 8.59 11.79 45.01
N PRO A 149 7.28 11.59 45.17
CA PRO A 149 6.54 12.00 46.37
C PRO A 149 7.03 11.35 47.67
N ASP A 150 6.89 12.05 48.80
CA ASP A 150 7.28 11.54 50.12
C ASP A 150 6.47 10.31 50.56
N ASP A 151 5.25 10.16 50.05
CA ASP A 151 4.37 9.01 50.28
C ASP A 151 4.58 7.85 49.29
N TYR A 152 5.56 7.95 48.39
CA TYR A 152 5.98 6.85 47.52
C TYR A 152 6.61 5.72 48.36
N PRO A 153 6.45 4.43 47.98
CA PRO A 153 7.06 3.32 48.71
C PRO A 153 8.56 3.51 48.93
N ASN A 154 9.07 3.04 50.08
CA ASN A 154 10.50 3.09 50.40
C ASN A 154 11.32 2.34 49.34
N LEU A 155 12.40 2.96 48.86
CA LEU A 155 13.24 2.43 47.77
C LEU A 155 14.65 2.18 48.28
N PRO A 156 15.12 0.93 48.38
CA PRO A 156 16.43 0.63 48.97
C PRO A 156 17.62 1.27 48.24
N LYS A 157 17.54 1.44 46.91
CA LYS A 157 18.54 2.18 46.11
C LYS A 157 18.67 3.66 46.49
N LEU A 158 17.56 4.29 46.90
CA LEU A 158 17.58 5.67 47.37
C LEU A 158 18.22 5.77 48.75
N ASP A 159 17.88 4.84 49.66
CA ASP A 159 18.48 4.77 51.00
C ASP A 159 20.00 4.55 50.92
N ALA A 160 20.44 3.71 49.98
CA ALA A 160 21.86 3.48 49.73
C ALA A 160 22.57 4.75 49.25
N LEU A 161 21.99 5.50 48.30
CA LEU A 161 22.57 6.77 47.86
C LEU A 161 22.63 7.80 49.01
N GLU A 162 21.64 7.83 49.91
CA GLU A 162 21.66 8.70 51.08
C GLU A 162 22.82 8.33 52.04
N LEU A 163 23.12 7.04 52.21
CA LEU A 163 24.29 6.58 52.97
C LEU A 163 25.60 7.02 52.31
N SER A 164 25.70 6.89 50.99
CA SER A 164 26.84 7.41 50.23
C SER A 164 26.99 8.92 50.42
N ALA A 165 25.90 9.68 50.39
CA ALA A 165 25.93 11.13 50.64
C ALA A 165 26.43 11.47 52.05
N LYS A 166 26.00 10.72 53.08
CA LYS A 166 26.51 10.86 54.45
C LYS A 166 28.01 10.59 54.54
N ARG A 167 28.48 9.55 53.87
CA ARG A 167 29.91 9.19 53.83
C ARG A 167 30.76 10.26 53.16
N LEU A 168 30.27 10.85 52.07
CA LEU A 168 30.93 11.93 51.36
C LEU A 168 30.85 13.29 52.09
N GLY A 169 30.12 13.38 53.20
CA GLY A 169 29.86 14.65 53.89
C GLY A 169 28.98 15.61 53.08
N MET A 170 28.11 15.06 52.23
CA MET A 170 27.23 15.80 51.29
C MET A 170 25.74 15.57 51.56
N SER A 171 25.35 15.25 52.80
CA SER A 171 23.95 14.99 53.16
C SER A 171 23.01 16.17 52.91
N ASP A 172 23.51 17.40 53.05
CA ASP A 172 22.79 18.65 52.74
C ASP A 172 22.61 18.89 51.23
N ARG A 173 23.27 18.07 50.40
CA ARG A 173 23.23 18.12 48.93
C ARG A 173 22.53 16.92 48.31
N PHE A 174 21.99 16.03 49.14
CA PHE A 174 21.18 14.91 48.71
C PHE A 174 19.70 15.31 48.63
N TYR A 175 19.07 15.09 47.49
CA TYR A 175 17.64 15.35 47.30
C TYR A 175 17.01 14.48 46.22
N ARG A 176 15.68 14.53 46.09
CA ARG A 176 14.93 13.88 45.00
C ARG A 176 14.78 14.87 43.84
N PRO A 177 15.42 14.64 42.69
CA PRO A 177 15.34 15.59 41.58
C PRO A 177 13.95 15.54 40.91
N PRO A 178 13.52 16.63 40.24
CA PRO A 178 12.34 16.59 39.40
C PRO A 178 12.55 15.63 38.23
N ILE A 179 11.61 14.70 38.03
CA ILE A 179 11.64 13.73 36.94
C ILE A 179 10.32 13.74 36.14
N THR A 180 10.39 13.45 34.84
CA THR A 180 9.25 13.38 33.92
C THR A 180 8.49 12.05 34.04
N VAL A 181 8.00 11.74 35.25
CA VAL A 181 7.25 10.53 35.58
C VAL A 181 5.95 10.91 36.29
N THR A 182 4.85 10.29 35.87
CA THR A 182 3.52 10.54 36.42
C THR A 182 3.28 9.71 37.67
N PHE A 183 3.02 10.37 38.81
CA PHE A 183 2.75 9.71 40.10
C PHE A 183 1.26 9.70 40.48
N LYS A 184 0.41 10.37 39.70
CA LYS A 184 -1.04 10.42 39.88
C LYS A 184 -1.71 10.10 38.55
N GLU A 185 -2.66 9.18 38.57
CA GLU A 185 -3.43 8.81 37.39
C GLU A 185 -4.32 9.98 36.95
N GLY A 186 -4.38 10.23 35.65
CA GLY A 186 -5.19 11.30 35.07
C GLY A 186 -4.65 11.82 33.74
N LYS A 187 -5.22 12.92 33.27
CA LYS A 187 -4.77 13.59 32.04
C LYS A 187 -3.57 14.48 32.30
N ASN A 188 -2.57 14.41 31.42
CA ASN A 188 -1.42 15.30 31.46
C ASN A 188 -1.70 16.64 30.75
N ALA A 189 -0.67 17.50 30.68
CA ALA A 189 -0.77 18.82 30.07
C ALA A 189 -1.18 18.81 28.58
N ALA A 190 -0.93 17.71 27.86
CA ALA A 190 -1.34 17.52 26.47
C ALA A 190 -2.75 16.90 26.33
N GLY A 191 -3.44 16.64 27.44
CA GLY A 191 -4.75 16.00 27.46
C GLY A 191 -4.73 14.47 27.29
N VAL A 192 -3.54 13.86 27.34
CA VAL A 192 -3.34 12.41 27.23
C VAL A 192 -3.55 11.73 28.58
N ASP A 193 -4.34 10.64 28.59
CA ASP A 193 -4.51 9.80 29.79
C ASP A 193 -3.20 9.08 30.14
N GLN A 194 -2.75 9.24 31.38
CA GLN A 194 -1.54 8.62 31.91
C GLN A 194 -1.82 7.87 33.21
N ASN A 195 -1.22 6.68 33.31
CA ASN A 195 -1.24 5.88 34.54
C ASN A 195 -0.22 6.42 35.54
N ARG A 196 -0.46 6.16 36.83
CA ARG A 196 0.56 6.39 37.86
C ARG A 196 1.71 5.39 37.74
N CYS A 197 2.91 5.80 38.14
CA CYS A 197 4.07 4.93 38.23
C CYS A 197 3.82 3.78 39.22
N VAL A 198 4.12 2.56 38.79
CA VAL A 198 4.03 1.33 39.61
C VAL A 198 5.37 0.93 40.22
N GLY A 199 6.46 1.65 39.88
CA GLY A 199 7.80 1.39 40.40
C GLY A 199 8.50 0.18 39.77
N CYS A 200 8.27 -0.08 38.48
CA CYS A 200 8.83 -1.25 37.81
C CYS A 200 10.34 -1.19 37.53
N GLY A 201 10.97 -0.02 37.50
CA GLY A 201 12.42 0.10 37.24
C GLY A 201 12.88 -0.04 35.78
N ASP A 202 11.98 -0.25 34.80
CA ASP A 202 12.36 -0.50 33.39
C ASP A 202 12.45 0.79 32.54
N CYS A 203 12.59 1.97 33.14
CA CYS A 203 12.49 3.24 32.40
C CYS A 203 13.51 3.37 31.25
N ASN A 204 14.67 2.72 31.36
CA ASN A 204 15.75 2.81 30.37
C ASN A 204 15.67 1.82 29.21
N SER A 205 14.70 0.91 29.22
CA SER A 205 14.28 0.13 28.04
C SER A 205 12.91 0.54 27.51
N GLY A 206 12.25 1.50 28.17
CA GLY A 206 10.92 2.02 27.83
C GLY A 206 9.84 1.57 28.80
N CYS A 207 8.83 2.41 29.02
CA CYS A 207 7.80 2.18 30.05
C CYS A 207 6.56 1.50 29.47
N ASN A 208 6.38 0.22 29.78
CA ASN A 208 5.18 -0.55 29.41
C ASN A 208 3.92 -0.22 30.23
N HIS A 209 4.02 0.65 31.25
CA HIS A 209 2.89 1.00 32.11
C HIS A 209 2.27 2.37 31.80
N GLY A 210 2.82 3.14 30.85
CA GLY A 210 2.27 4.44 30.44
C GLY A 210 2.49 5.59 31.46
N ALA A 211 3.34 5.39 32.47
CA ALA A 211 3.63 6.40 33.51
C ALA A 211 4.78 7.35 33.15
N LYS A 212 5.66 6.96 32.24
CA LYS A 212 6.76 7.80 31.77
C LYS A 212 6.23 8.89 30.85
N ASN A 213 6.48 10.15 31.14
CA ASN A 213 5.98 11.28 30.34
C ASN A 213 6.99 11.66 29.23
N SER A 214 7.26 10.71 28.33
CA SER A 214 8.10 10.89 27.14
C SER A 214 7.47 11.89 26.16
N THR A 215 8.22 12.37 25.15
CA THR A 215 7.66 13.29 24.15
C THR A 215 6.51 12.67 23.33
N HIS A 216 6.51 11.33 23.21
CA HIS A 216 5.41 10.52 22.66
C HIS A 216 4.12 10.61 23.49
N MET A 217 4.20 10.98 24.77
CA MET A 217 3.05 11.15 25.66
C MET A 217 2.59 12.60 25.81
N ASN A 218 3.31 13.59 25.27
CA ASN A 218 2.97 15.01 25.42
C ASN A 218 3.05 15.81 24.11
N TYR A 219 4.22 16.32 23.73
CA TYR A 219 4.40 17.22 22.60
C TYR A 219 3.99 16.62 21.25
N LEU A 220 4.23 15.31 21.02
CA LEU A 220 3.86 14.67 19.76
C LEU A 220 2.34 14.47 19.61
N PRO A 221 1.62 13.96 20.62
CA PRO A 221 0.15 14.00 20.64
C PRO A 221 -0.40 15.42 20.46
N ASP A 222 0.22 16.42 21.09
CA ASP A 222 -0.18 17.82 20.95
C ASP A 222 0.04 18.35 19.52
N ALA A 223 1.17 18.02 18.89
CA ALA A 223 1.45 18.38 17.50
C ALA A 223 0.43 17.77 16.53
N ALA A 224 0.19 16.46 16.67
CA ALA A 224 -0.83 15.77 15.90
C ALA A 224 -2.21 16.43 16.12
N ALA A 225 -2.53 16.77 17.38
CA ALA A 225 -3.78 17.41 17.76
C ALA A 225 -4.03 18.81 17.19
N HIS A 226 -2.99 19.42 16.62
CA HIS A 226 -3.04 20.70 15.92
C HIS A 226 -2.75 20.57 14.42
N GLY A 227 -2.74 19.36 13.87
CA GLY A 227 -2.67 19.10 12.43
C GLY A 227 -1.30 18.75 11.86
N ALA A 228 -0.28 18.51 12.68
CA ALA A 228 1.00 18.01 12.19
C ALA A 228 0.85 16.58 11.64
N GLN A 229 1.40 16.31 10.46
CA GLN A 229 1.52 14.96 9.91
C GLN A 229 2.86 14.36 10.34
N ILE A 230 2.83 13.16 10.91
CA ILE A 230 4.00 12.49 11.48
C ILE A 230 4.27 11.22 10.69
N PHE A 231 5.49 11.05 10.19
CA PHE A 231 5.88 9.89 9.37
C PHE A 231 7.07 9.17 10.01
N THR A 232 6.88 7.89 10.33
CA THR A 232 7.93 7.00 10.87
C THR A 232 8.58 6.18 9.77
N GLY A 233 9.79 5.68 10.01
CA GLY A 233 10.55 4.93 9.00
C GLY A 233 11.21 5.82 7.94
N ALA A 234 11.24 7.14 8.11
CA ALA A 234 11.82 8.10 7.16
C ALA A 234 13.21 8.57 7.63
N ALA A 235 14.27 7.98 7.07
CA ALA A 235 15.66 8.34 7.37
C ALA A 235 16.12 9.52 6.51
N VAL A 236 16.15 10.73 7.06
CA VAL A 236 16.67 11.91 6.34
C VAL A 236 18.19 11.81 6.21
N HIS A 237 18.69 12.01 4.99
CA HIS A 237 20.10 11.93 4.66
C HIS A 237 20.73 13.31 4.49
N SER A 238 20.12 14.18 3.69
CA SER A 238 20.67 15.52 3.41
C SER A 238 19.56 16.54 3.20
N VAL A 239 19.93 17.82 3.36
CA VAL A 239 19.07 18.97 3.09
C VAL A 239 19.82 19.91 2.17
N VAL A 240 19.24 20.22 1.02
CA VAL A 240 19.85 21.11 0.02
C VAL A 240 18.87 22.20 -0.35
N ARG A 241 19.37 23.37 -0.72
CA ARG A 241 18.53 24.48 -1.15
C ARG A 241 18.35 24.45 -2.66
N ASP A 242 17.11 24.61 -3.10
CA ASP A 242 16.80 24.97 -4.48
C ASP A 242 16.73 26.49 -4.55
N ASP A 243 17.79 27.12 -5.05
CA ASP A 243 17.89 28.57 -5.12
C ASP A 243 16.98 29.19 -6.20
N GLU A 244 16.58 28.44 -7.23
CA GLU A 244 15.68 28.93 -8.28
C GLU A 244 14.26 29.06 -7.74
N ARG A 245 13.81 28.06 -6.96
CA ARG A 245 12.47 28.03 -6.35
C ARG A 245 12.42 28.71 -4.98
N GLY A 246 13.57 28.88 -4.32
CA GLY A 246 13.65 29.44 -2.98
C GLY A 246 13.16 28.50 -1.87
N VAL A 247 13.17 27.19 -2.11
CA VAL A 247 12.70 26.16 -1.17
C VAL A 247 13.83 25.20 -0.76
N TRP A 248 13.63 24.49 0.34
CA TRP A 248 14.51 23.42 0.80
C TRP A 248 14.03 22.07 0.26
N CYS A 249 14.97 21.23 -0.17
CA CYS A 249 14.74 19.85 -0.56
C CYS A 249 15.32 18.93 0.51
N VAL A 250 14.44 18.21 1.21
CA VAL A 250 14.79 17.26 2.27
C VAL A 250 14.81 15.86 1.68
N ARG A 251 16.02 15.30 1.51
CA ARG A 251 16.21 13.98 0.93
C ARG A 251 16.19 12.90 2.00
N TYR A 252 15.42 11.84 1.76
CA TYR A 252 15.22 10.76 2.73
C TYR A 252 15.12 9.38 2.09
N GLN A 253 15.37 8.35 2.89
CA GLN A 253 15.15 6.95 2.52
C GLN A 253 14.21 6.26 3.51
N PRO A 254 13.25 5.47 3.02
CA PRO A 254 12.46 4.59 3.87
C PRO A 254 13.33 3.47 4.46
N ALA A 255 13.49 3.44 5.78
CA ALA A 255 14.50 2.61 6.47
C ALA A 255 14.21 1.10 6.49
N ASP A 256 13.00 0.66 6.11
CA ASP A 256 12.54 -0.73 6.24
C ASP A 256 11.77 -1.23 5.01
N LEU A 257 12.03 -0.63 3.84
CA LEU A 257 11.43 -1.07 2.56
C LEU A 257 12.38 -1.90 1.71
N LYS A 258 13.57 -2.22 2.24
CA LYS A 258 14.64 -2.97 1.58
C LYS A 258 15.03 -2.39 0.21
N ARG A 259 14.89 -1.07 0.06
CA ARG A 259 15.17 -0.34 -1.20
C ARG A 259 16.67 -0.33 -1.51
N GLU A 260 17.50 -0.49 -0.48
CA GLU A 260 18.96 -0.65 -0.59
C GLU A 260 19.37 -1.92 -1.36
N LEU A 261 18.52 -2.96 -1.44
CA LEU A 261 18.78 -4.14 -2.29
C LEU A 261 18.85 -3.81 -3.79
N TYR A 262 18.33 -2.64 -4.16
CA TYR A 262 18.23 -2.14 -5.54
C TYR A 262 19.06 -0.89 -5.80
N ASP A 263 19.89 -0.45 -4.83
CA ASP A 263 20.62 0.83 -4.91
C ASP A 263 19.67 2.01 -5.25
N ALA A 264 18.45 1.96 -4.71
CA ALA A 264 17.40 2.89 -5.10
C ALA A 264 17.73 4.33 -4.70
N PRO A 265 17.46 5.33 -5.56
CA PRO A 265 17.63 6.73 -5.21
C PRO A 265 16.81 7.16 -3.98
N GLU A 266 17.30 8.21 -3.32
CA GLU A 266 16.59 8.92 -2.25
C GLU A 266 15.30 9.54 -2.77
N LEU A 267 14.25 9.51 -1.95
CA LEU A 267 13.07 10.34 -2.17
C LEU A 267 13.35 11.74 -1.65
N PHE A 268 12.52 12.71 -2.01
CA PHE A 268 12.56 14.03 -1.41
C PHE A 268 11.18 14.59 -1.10
N VAL A 269 11.14 15.49 -0.13
CA VAL A 269 10.00 16.38 0.14
C VAL A 269 10.51 17.81 0.20
N THR A 270 9.73 18.77 -0.30
CA THR A 270 10.13 20.18 -0.29
C THR A 270 9.54 20.94 0.90
N ALA A 271 10.23 21.99 1.35
CA ALA A 271 9.75 22.83 2.45
C ALA A 271 10.24 24.29 2.37
N ASP A 272 9.46 25.22 2.93
CA ASP A 272 9.92 26.60 3.14
C ASP A 272 10.92 26.68 4.32
N ILE A 273 10.70 25.84 5.33
CA ILE A 273 11.51 25.79 6.56
C ILE A 273 11.85 24.35 6.91
N VAL A 274 13.11 24.10 7.24
CA VAL A 274 13.61 22.83 7.75
C VAL A 274 14.20 23.02 9.14
N ILE A 275 13.69 22.25 10.10
CA ILE A 275 14.18 22.22 11.47
C ILE A 275 14.82 20.86 11.72
N LEU A 276 16.15 20.82 11.79
CA LEU A 276 16.91 19.63 12.15
C LEU A 276 16.84 19.43 13.68
N SER A 277 16.39 18.24 14.07
CA SER A 277 16.22 17.81 15.46
C SER A 277 16.45 16.31 15.61
N ALA A 278 17.36 15.76 14.80
CA ALA A 278 17.70 14.33 14.71
C ALA A 278 18.66 13.87 15.83
N GLY A 279 18.85 14.70 16.85
CA GLY A 279 19.82 14.51 17.92
C GLY A 279 21.23 14.93 17.50
N THR A 280 22.11 15.04 18.50
CA THR A 280 23.50 15.48 18.35
C THR A 280 24.22 14.85 17.15
N LEU A 281 24.21 13.51 17.07
CA LEU A 281 24.85 12.79 15.96
C LEU A 281 24.08 12.93 14.65
N GLY A 282 22.74 12.84 14.70
CA GLY A 282 21.90 12.84 13.50
C GLY A 282 21.90 14.19 12.77
N SER A 283 21.67 15.29 13.49
CA SER A 283 21.62 16.64 12.91
C SER A 283 22.99 17.04 12.35
N THR A 284 24.06 16.75 13.10
CA THR A 284 25.44 16.99 12.64
C THR A 284 25.77 16.17 11.39
N ALA A 285 25.39 14.89 11.34
CA ALA A 285 25.63 14.04 10.16
C ALA A 285 24.83 14.47 8.94
N ILE A 286 23.58 14.92 9.12
CA ILE A 286 22.77 15.48 8.03
C ILE A 286 23.46 16.71 7.44
N LEU A 287 23.92 17.65 8.28
CA LEU A 287 24.62 18.84 7.79
C LEU A 287 25.96 18.51 7.14
N LEU A 288 26.72 17.53 7.66
CA LEU A 288 27.99 17.09 7.05
C LEU A 288 27.76 16.51 5.64
N ARG A 289 26.76 15.64 5.48
CA ARG A 289 26.39 15.12 4.14
C ARG A 289 25.81 16.21 3.24
N SER A 290 25.11 17.19 3.82
CA SER A 290 24.61 18.35 3.06
C SER A 290 25.76 19.23 2.57
N GLN A 291 26.82 19.39 3.36
CA GLN A 291 28.05 20.06 2.97
C GLN A 291 28.77 19.32 1.83
N GLU A 292 28.87 17.99 1.91
CA GLU A 292 29.38 17.15 0.81
C GLU A 292 28.54 17.32 -0.48
N ALA A 293 27.24 17.56 -0.34
CA ALA A 293 26.32 17.86 -1.43
C ALA A 293 26.36 19.33 -1.89
N GLY A 294 27.22 20.18 -1.32
CA GLY A 294 27.46 21.55 -1.76
C GLY A 294 26.83 22.65 -0.90
N LEU A 295 26.16 22.33 0.22
CA LEU A 295 25.61 23.33 1.14
C LEU A 295 26.75 24.07 1.89
N PRO A 296 26.91 25.40 1.75
CA PRO A 296 27.92 26.13 2.51
C PRO A 296 27.57 26.12 4.00
N VAL A 297 28.49 25.68 4.85
CA VAL A 297 28.31 25.64 6.30
C VAL A 297 29.62 26.03 7.01
N SER A 298 29.51 26.37 8.29
CA SER A 298 30.65 26.70 9.14
C SER A 298 31.70 25.58 9.19
N LYS A 299 32.98 25.97 9.34
CA LYS A 299 34.08 25.03 9.60
C LYS A 299 34.04 24.40 10.98
N GLN A 300 33.23 24.96 11.88
CA GLN A 300 32.98 24.41 13.22
C GLN A 300 32.01 23.23 13.22
N LEU A 301 31.44 22.87 12.05
CA LEU A 301 30.57 21.71 11.94
C LEU A 301 31.31 20.43 12.33
N GLY A 302 30.70 19.68 13.26
CA GLY A 302 31.27 18.46 13.84
C GLY A 302 32.24 18.71 15.00
N GLN A 303 32.61 19.96 15.31
CA GLN A 303 33.52 20.26 16.42
C GLN A 303 32.79 20.34 17.76
N HIS A 304 33.56 20.35 18.84
CA HIS A 304 33.08 20.55 20.21
C HIS A 304 32.03 19.53 20.68
N PHE A 305 32.19 18.27 20.26
CA PHE A 305 31.40 17.19 20.82
C PHE A 305 31.81 16.92 22.27
N THR A 306 30.81 16.71 23.12
CA THR A 306 30.98 16.38 24.53
C THR A 306 30.09 15.20 24.91
N GLY A 307 30.59 14.36 25.83
CA GLY A 307 29.84 13.29 26.46
C GLY A 307 29.15 13.75 27.74
N ASN A 308 29.14 15.06 28.01
CA ASN A 308 28.58 15.70 29.20
C ASN A 308 29.19 15.15 30.52
N GLY A 309 30.46 14.74 30.45
CA GLY A 309 31.16 14.12 31.57
C GLY A 309 30.50 12.83 32.09
N ASP A 310 29.76 12.11 31.25
CA ASP A 310 29.02 10.92 31.66
C ASP A 310 29.94 9.83 32.24
N VAL A 311 29.60 9.32 33.43
CA VAL A 311 30.19 8.11 34.02
C VAL A 311 29.10 7.13 34.44
N LEU A 312 29.27 5.87 34.01
CA LEU A 312 28.52 4.73 34.52
C LEU A 312 29.46 3.88 35.37
N ALA A 313 29.08 3.58 36.61
CA ALA A 313 29.83 2.69 37.49
C ALA A 313 28.90 1.96 38.45
N PHE A 314 29.44 0.98 39.18
CA PHE A 314 28.66 0.12 40.06
C PHE A 314 29.32 -0.04 41.42
N ALA A 315 28.54 -0.02 42.50
CA ALA A 315 28.90 -0.69 43.74
C ALA A 315 28.30 -2.10 43.71
N PHE A 316 29.13 -3.09 43.40
CA PHE A 316 28.74 -4.47 43.19
C PHE A 316 28.74 -5.27 44.50
N ASN A 317 27.73 -6.13 44.67
CA ASN A 317 27.61 -7.06 45.81
C ASN A 317 27.70 -6.41 47.21
N THR A 318 27.11 -5.23 47.37
CA THR A 318 27.13 -4.47 48.63
C THR A 318 26.44 -5.21 49.79
N ASP A 319 26.66 -4.74 51.01
CA ASP A 319 26.00 -5.31 52.21
C ASP A 319 24.56 -4.82 52.35
N LYS A 320 24.19 -3.81 51.55
CA LYS A 320 22.84 -3.28 51.47
C LYS A 320 22.08 -3.94 50.33
N VAL A 321 20.81 -4.26 50.60
CA VAL A 321 19.90 -4.59 49.51
C VAL A 321 19.62 -3.32 48.73
N ILE A 322 19.84 -3.34 47.42
CA ILE A 322 19.62 -2.18 46.55
C ILE A 322 18.30 -2.31 45.80
N ASN A 323 17.97 -3.52 45.34
CA ASN A 323 16.81 -3.79 44.50
C ASN A 323 16.79 -2.94 43.22
N GLY A 324 17.90 -2.95 42.47
CA GLY A 324 18.11 -2.09 41.30
C GLY A 324 17.71 -2.69 39.94
N VAL A 325 17.16 -3.90 39.88
CA VAL A 325 16.81 -4.57 38.61
C VAL A 325 15.31 -4.46 38.35
N GLY A 326 14.93 -3.92 37.19
CA GLY A 326 13.54 -3.70 36.80
C GLY A 326 12.72 -4.99 36.63
N TRP A 327 11.40 -4.92 36.69
CA TRP A 327 10.50 -6.08 36.77
C TRP A 327 10.41 -6.90 35.47
N GLY A 328 10.53 -6.27 34.30
CA GLY A 328 10.34 -6.96 33.03
C GLY A 328 8.95 -7.59 32.92
N THR A 329 8.89 -8.92 32.87
CA THR A 329 7.62 -9.67 32.79
C THR A 329 7.02 -10.05 34.14
N HIS A 330 7.66 -9.72 35.27
CA HIS A 330 7.14 -10.02 36.59
C HIS A 330 5.85 -9.22 36.89
N PRO A 331 4.76 -9.89 37.30
CA PRO A 331 3.56 -9.23 37.80
C PRO A 331 3.83 -8.27 38.96
N ALA A 332 3.00 -7.24 39.07
CA ALA A 332 3.05 -6.33 40.21
C ALA A 332 2.84 -7.08 41.53
N GLY A 333 3.78 -6.94 42.46
CA GLY A 333 3.75 -7.60 43.77
C GLY A 333 4.69 -8.79 43.91
N ASP A 334 5.19 -9.37 42.81
CA ASP A 334 6.15 -10.48 42.85
C ASP A 334 7.54 -10.02 43.33
N ILE A 335 7.92 -8.80 42.96
CA ILE A 335 9.18 -8.16 43.34
C ILE A 335 8.85 -6.81 44.01
N PRO A 336 9.57 -6.41 45.07
CA PRO A 336 9.39 -5.09 45.66
C PRO A 336 9.55 -3.96 44.63
N PRO A 337 8.91 -2.80 44.84
CA PRO A 337 9.09 -1.65 43.96
C PRO A 337 10.57 -1.25 43.85
N VAL A 338 11.05 -1.15 42.62
CA VAL A 338 12.37 -0.59 42.28
C VAL A 338 12.28 0.93 42.26
N GLY A 339 11.14 1.46 41.80
CA GLY A 339 10.93 2.89 41.56
C GLY A 339 11.27 3.31 40.13
N PRO A 340 11.12 4.61 39.79
CA PRO A 340 11.70 5.17 38.57
C PRO A 340 13.22 4.95 38.50
N CYS A 341 13.80 5.03 37.29
CA CYS A 341 15.24 4.78 37.11
C CYS A 341 16.11 5.65 38.01
N ILE A 342 15.88 6.97 38.05
CA ILE A 342 16.49 7.88 39.03
C ILE A 342 15.45 8.33 40.03
N THR A 343 15.80 8.31 41.31
CA THR A 343 14.97 8.85 42.40
C THR A 343 15.70 9.81 43.31
N GLY A 344 17.04 9.73 43.38
CA GLY A 344 17.87 10.61 44.21
C GLY A 344 19.13 11.10 43.49
N ILE A 345 19.65 12.22 43.96
CA ILE A 345 20.87 12.85 43.46
C ILE A 345 21.71 13.37 44.62
N ILE A 346 23.03 13.31 44.48
CA ILE A 346 24.02 14.03 45.29
C ILE A 346 24.60 15.13 44.40
N ASP A 347 24.39 16.40 44.78
CA ASP A 347 24.71 17.54 43.94
C ASP A 347 26.01 18.22 44.36
N HIS A 348 27.10 17.96 43.64
CA HIS A 348 28.42 18.55 43.88
C HIS A 348 28.73 19.75 42.96
N ARG A 349 27.73 20.40 42.36
CA ARG A 349 27.97 21.51 41.42
C ARG A 349 28.40 22.82 42.07
N ASN A 350 28.13 22.99 43.37
CA ASN A 350 28.50 24.20 44.11
C ASN A 350 29.99 24.20 44.53
N THR A 351 30.87 24.15 43.53
CA THR A 351 32.34 24.28 43.60
C THR A 351 32.77 25.69 43.20
N PRO A 352 33.97 26.18 43.57
CA PRO A 352 34.47 27.48 43.13
C PRO A 352 34.55 27.62 41.60
N ASP A 353 35.11 26.63 40.92
CA ASP A 353 35.04 26.50 39.47
C ASP A 353 33.87 25.58 39.11
N VAL A 354 33.00 26.02 38.20
CA VAL A 354 31.84 25.24 37.74
C VAL A 354 32.28 23.92 37.06
N LYS A 355 33.45 23.90 36.43
CA LYS A 355 33.99 22.72 35.72
C LYS A 355 34.47 21.62 36.67
N ASP A 356 34.71 21.93 37.95
CA ASP A 356 35.00 20.92 38.97
C ASP A 356 33.74 20.23 39.51
N GLY A 357 32.56 20.76 39.17
CA GLY A 357 31.27 20.27 39.64
C GLY A 357 30.80 19.02 38.90
N PHE A 358 30.04 18.18 39.61
CA PHE A 358 29.36 17.02 39.05
C PHE A 358 28.13 16.67 39.89
N VAL A 359 27.28 15.78 39.37
CA VAL A 359 26.16 15.21 40.12
C VAL A 359 26.22 13.69 40.10
N ILE A 360 25.90 13.03 41.22
CA ILE A 360 25.83 11.57 41.30
C ILE A 360 24.37 11.16 41.46
N GLU A 361 23.87 10.37 40.53
CA GLU A 361 22.52 9.81 40.54
C GLU A 361 22.57 8.30 40.78
N GLU A 362 21.55 7.78 41.45
CA GLU A 362 21.33 6.35 41.58
C GLU A 362 20.41 5.85 40.45
N GLY A 363 20.74 4.70 39.85
CA GLY A 363 20.03 4.15 38.69
C GLY A 363 19.42 2.76 38.92
N SER A 364 18.39 2.43 38.13
CA SER A 364 17.94 1.05 37.92
C SER A 364 18.43 0.50 36.57
N VAL A 365 18.54 -0.83 36.48
CA VAL A 365 18.89 -1.57 35.27
C VAL A 365 17.62 -2.27 34.79
N ALA A 366 17.16 -2.00 33.56
CA ALA A 366 15.98 -2.69 33.05
C ALA A 366 16.18 -4.21 32.95
N ALA A 367 15.09 -4.95 33.14
CA ALA A 367 15.10 -6.41 33.14
C ALA A 367 15.76 -7.04 31.89
N PRO A 368 15.55 -6.54 30.64
CA PRO A 368 16.11 -7.16 29.45
C PRO A 368 17.64 -7.23 29.44
N ILE A 369 18.33 -6.33 30.15
CA ILE A 369 19.80 -6.27 30.20
C ILE A 369 20.39 -6.81 31.51
N GLY A 370 19.55 -7.04 32.54
CA GLY A 370 20.01 -7.45 33.88
C GLY A 370 20.81 -8.75 33.91
N LEU A 371 20.39 -9.76 33.13
CA LEU A 371 21.09 -11.05 33.05
C LEU A 371 22.47 -10.92 32.38
N GLY A 372 22.55 -10.12 31.30
CA GLY A 372 23.81 -9.87 30.61
C GLY A 372 24.79 -9.09 31.48
N LEU A 373 24.32 -8.04 32.15
CA LEU A 373 25.12 -7.24 33.06
C LEU A 373 25.66 -8.07 34.23
N MET A 374 24.86 -8.99 34.78
CA MET A 374 25.30 -9.93 35.83
C MET A 374 26.53 -10.73 35.42
N GLY A 375 26.51 -11.31 34.21
CA GLY A 375 27.64 -12.08 33.69
C GLY A 375 28.90 -11.23 33.52
N VAL A 376 28.76 -9.98 33.05
CA VAL A 376 29.90 -9.08 32.84
C VAL A 376 30.47 -8.59 34.18
N LEU A 377 29.63 -8.13 35.11
CA LEU A 377 30.08 -7.65 36.42
C LEU A 377 30.70 -8.76 37.27
N GLY A 378 30.16 -9.98 37.22
CA GLY A 378 30.73 -11.14 37.91
C GLY A 378 32.13 -11.53 37.43
N LEU A 379 32.49 -11.17 36.18
CA LEU A 379 33.84 -11.34 35.64
C LEU A 379 34.74 -10.12 35.88
N ALA A 380 34.18 -8.90 35.82
CA ALA A 380 34.94 -7.66 35.96
C ALA A 380 35.34 -7.39 37.43
N ALA A 381 34.46 -7.66 38.39
CA ALA A 381 34.71 -7.35 39.79
C ALA A 381 35.97 -8.04 40.36
N PRO A 382 36.23 -9.34 40.11
CA PRO A 382 37.46 -9.99 40.58
C PRO A 382 38.74 -9.54 39.83
N ALA A 383 38.61 -9.02 38.61
CA ALA A 383 39.75 -8.68 37.76
C ALA A 383 40.23 -7.23 37.96
N GLU A 384 39.31 -6.28 38.07
CA GLU A 384 39.61 -4.84 38.09
C GLU A 384 38.80 -4.07 39.16
N GLY A 385 38.02 -4.75 40.00
CA GLY A 385 37.24 -4.12 41.07
C GLY A 385 38.11 -3.67 42.25
N VAL A 386 37.64 -2.61 42.94
CA VAL A 386 38.24 -2.15 44.19
C VAL A 386 37.37 -2.64 45.35
N GLU A 387 37.90 -3.53 46.17
CA GLU A 387 37.20 -4.09 47.33
C GLU A 387 37.10 -3.07 48.48
N MET A 388 35.91 -2.90 49.05
CA MET A 388 35.68 -1.97 50.14
C MET A 388 35.82 -2.68 51.50
N PRO A 389 36.27 -1.99 52.55
CA PRO A 389 36.17 -2.51 53.91
C PRO A 389 34.71 -2.77 54.28
N ASP A 390 34.42 -3.95 54.83
CA ASP A 390 33.08 -4.30 55.32
C ASP A 390 32.66 -3.34 56.46
N PRO A 391 31.62 -2.52 56.28
CA PRO A 391 31.14 -1.58 57.30
C PRO A 391 30.47 -2.26 58.50
N ALA A 392 30.03 -3.52 58.36
CA ALA A 392 29.32 -4.32 59.35
C ALA A 392 30.21 -5.40 60.03
N GLY A 393 31.29 -5.84 59.38
CA GLY A 393 32.23 -6.84 59.88
C GLY A 393 31.78 -8.31 59.74
N ASP A 394 30.98 -8.61 58.72
CA ASP A 394 30.54 -9.95 58.34
C ASP A 394 31.68 -10.79 57.71
N ALA A 395 31.47 -12.11 57.62
CA ALA A 395 32.49 -13.05 57.17
C ALA A 395 32.54 -13.18 55.63
N PRO A 396 33.74 -13.32 54.99
CA PRO A 396 33.92 -13.43 53.53
C PRO A 396 33.07 -14.49 52.80
N LEU A 397 32.61 -15.51 53.54
CA LEU A 397 31.74 -16.58 53.04
C LEU A 397 30.36 -16.09 52.57
N ALA A 398 29.88 -14.95 53.09
CA ALA A 398 28.58 -14.38 52.71
C ALA A 398 28.60 -13.79 51.29
N ASP A 399 29.74 -13.27 50.85
CA ASP A 399 29.89 -12.59 49.55
C ASP A 399 29.94 -13.60 48.40
N GLU A 400 30.74 -14.67 48.55
CA GLU A 400 30.80 -15.78 47.60
C GLU A 400 29.43 -16.47 47.45
N ALA A 401 28.70 -16.61 48.57
CA ALA A 401 27.35 -17.17 48.56
C ALA A 401 26.36 -16.31 47.76
N ARG A 402 26.42 -14.97 47.86
CA ARG A 402 25.56 -14.05 47.09
C ARG A 402 25.88 -14.10 45.60
N ILE A 403 27.15 -14.24 45.21
CA ILE A 403 27.53 -14.40 43.79
C ILE A 403 26.97 -15.71 43.24
N ALA A 404 27.16 -16.82 43.96
CA ALA A 404 26.61 -18.12 43.57
C ALA A 404 25.08 -18.09 43.49
N GLU A 405 24.41 -17.37 44.40
CA GLU A 405 22.96 -17.19 44.37
C GLU A 405 22.49 -16.45 43.10
N SER A 406 23.16 -15.37 42.69
CA SER A 406 22.83 -14.66 41.43
C SER A 406 22.98 -15.56 40.20
N ILE A 407 24.02 -16.41 40.16
CA ILE A 407 24.24 -17.36 39.05
C ILE A 407 23.12 -18.41 39.01
N LEU A 408 22.71 -18.93 40.17
CA LEU A 408 21.72 -20.01 40.27
C LEU A 408 20.26 -19.53 40.10
N ARG A 409 19.93 -18.36 40.66
CA ARG A 409 18.55 -17.87 40.76
C ARG A 409 18.26 -16.65 39.88
N GLY A 410 19.28 -16.10 39.22
CA GLY A 410 19.15 -14.96 38.31
C GLY A 410 19.36 -13.59 38.97
N PRO A 411 19.19 -12.50 38.20
CA PRO A 411 19.63 -11.15 38.57
C PRO A 411 18.83 -10.49 39.71
N TYR A 412 17.70 -11.07 40.11
CA TYR A 412 16.85 -10.56 41.21
C TYR A 412 17.28 -11.06 42.60
N HIS A 413 18.31 -11.91 42.66
CA HIS A 413 18.82 -12.51 43.89
C HIS A 413 20.32 -12.31 44.02
N GLY A 414 20.86 -12.52 45.23
CA GLY A 414 22.30 -12.48 45.47
C GLY A 414 22.97 -11.13 45.18
N ALA A 415 24.18 -11.19 44.61
CA ALA A 415 25.05 -10.05 44.35
C ALA A 415 24.39 -8.95 43.48
N MET A 416 23.64 -9.34 42.43
CA MET A 416 22.98 -8.36 41.57
C MET A 416 21.85 -7.58 42.26
N ARG A 417 21.08 -8.23 43.15
CA ARG A 417 20.09 -7.55 43.99
C ARG A 417 20.73 -6.51 44.92
N ASN A 418 21.99 -6.74 45.27
CA ASN A 418 22.80 -5.90 46.14
C ASN A 418 23.75 -4.97 45.36
N THR A 419 23.48 -4.70 44.08
CA THR A 419 24.32 -3.85 43.25
C THR A 419 23.70 -2.47 43.01
N GLN A 420 24.42 -1.40 43.37
CA GLN A 420 24.05 0.00 43.14
C GLN A 420 24.62 0.46 41.81
N THR A 421 23.78 1.09 40.98
CA THR A 421 24.23 1.77 39.77
C THR A 421 24.46 3.25 40.08
N TYR A 422 25.62 3.77 39.71
CA TYR A 422 25.94 5.19 39.74
C TYR A 422 25.95 5.76 38.31
N LEU A 423 25.26 6.88 38.15
CA LEU A 423 25.23 7.66 36.92
C LEU A 423 25.69 9.07 37.26
N VAL A 424 26.76 9.54 36.63
CA VAL A 424 27.36 10.84 36.94
C VAL A 424 27.36 11.70 35.69
N MET A 425 27.03 12.98 35.85
CA MET A 425 27.26 14.01 34.84
C MET A 425 28.27 15.01 35.39
N ALA A 426 29.24 15.40 34.57
CA ALA A 426 30.35 16.27 34.93
C ALA A 426 30.75 17.17 33.74
N HIS A 427 31.94 17.76 33.79
CA HIS A 427 32.46 18.60 32.71
C HIS A 427 33.74 18.01 32.12
N ASP A 428 33.65 17.55 30.87
CA ASP A 428 34.78 17.15 30.05
C ASP A 428 35.37 18.35 29.28
N ASP A 429 36.47 18.13 28.57
CA ASP A 429 37.17 19.16 27.81
C ASP A 429 36.50 19.55 26.47
N GLU A 430 35.38 18.90 26.13
CA GLU A 430 34.58 19.22 24.94
C GLU A 430 35.39 19.16 23.62
N SER A 431 36.45 18.35 23.55
CA SER A 431 37.35 18.28 22.38
C SER A 431 37.00 17.18 21.37
N GLY A 432 35.88 16.50 21.55
CA GLY A 432 35.42 15.47 20.62
C GLY A 432 35.04 16.05 19.24
N GLN A 433 35.16 15.22 18.21
CA GLN A 433 34.76 15.56 16.84
C GLN A 433 33.80 14.52 16.27
N ILE A 434 32.74 14.98 15.62
CA ILE A 434 31.84 14.16 14.81
C ILE A 434 32.25 14.29 13.33
N THR A 435 32.43 13.16 12.67
CA THR A 435 32.65 13.05 11.22
C THR A 435 31.65 12.09 10.59
N VAL A 436 31.59 12.05 9.26
CA VAL A 436 30.82 11.05 8.51
C VAL A 436 31.79 10.14 7.77
N GLU A 437 31.67 8.83 7.99
CA GLU A 437 32.43 7.80 7.27
C GLU A 437 31.46 6.79 6.65
N SER A 438 31.55 6.59 5.32
CA SER A 438 30.63 5.73 4.58
C SER A 438 29.14 6.06 4.88
N GLY A 439 28.81 7.36 4.91
CA GLY A 439 27.46 7.87 5.16
C GLY A 439 27.00 7.85 6.63
N ARG A 440 27.79 7.29 7.56
CA ARG A 440 27.42 7.11 8.98
C ARG A 440 28.23 8.01 9.92
N PRO A 441 27.62 8.56 10.99
CA PRO A 441 28.36 9.37 11.97
C PRO A 441 29.37 8.55 12.77
N ARG A 442 30.52 9.17 13.02
CA ARG A 442 31.62 8.67 13.86
C ARG A 442 32.04 9.73 14.84
N VAL A 443 32.48 9.28 16.02
CA VAL A 443 33.06 10.17 17.03
C VAL A 443 34.53 9.84 17.19
N SER A 444 35.39 10.85 17.05
CA SER A 444 36.81 10.77 17.37
C SER A 444 37.10 11.66 18.57
N TRP A 445 37.71 11.08 19.61
CA TRP A 445 38.08 11.84 20.80
C TRP A 445 39.24 11.16 21.55
N PRO A 446 40.47 11.30 21.04
CA PRO A 446 41.61 10.57 21.58
C PRO A 446 41.81 10.81 23.08
N ASN A 447 41.86 9.74 23.86
CA ASN A 447 42.07 9.76 25.31
C ASN A 447 40.95 10.42 26.15
N ALA A 448 39.71 10.48 25.65
CA ALA A 448 38.56 11.01 26.38
C ALA A 448 38.48 10.51 27.84
N GLY A 449 38.55 9.18 28.06
CA GLY A 449 38.44 8.58 29.40
C GLY A 449 39.63 8.79 30.34
N LYS A 450 40.69 9.49 29.92
CA LYS A 450 41.86 9.80 30.76
C LYS A 450 41.89 11.24 31.26
N GLN A 451 40.81 12.00 31.05
CA GLN A 451 40.74 13.37 31.54
C GLN A 451 40.65 13.42 33.07
N PRO A 452 41.21 14.46 33.73
CA PRO A 452 41.28 14.54 35.20
C PRO A 452 39.93 14.46 35.93
N ILE A 453 38.86 14.90 35.28
CA ILE A 453 37.51 14.84 35.85
C ILE A 453 37.06 13.41 36.10
N TYR A 454 37.36 12.47 35.20
CA TYR A 454 36.97 11.06 35.34
C TYR A 454 37.68 10.39 36.52
N GLU A 455 38.96 10.71 36.75
CA GLU A 455 39.68 10.24 37.93
C GLU A 455 39.11 10.82 39.23
N THR A 456 38.66 12.08 39.20
CA THR A 456 38.07 12.76 40.35
C THR A 456 36.71 12.15 40.72
N VAL A 457 35.87 11.92 39.71
CA VAL A 457 34.59 11.23 39.85
C VAL A 457 34.81 9.82 40.38
N GLU A 458 35.73 9.05 39.81
CA GLU A 458 36.03 7.70 40.25
C GLU A 458 36.46 7.65 41.72
N LYS A 459 37.41 8.48 42.15
CA LYS A 459 37.84 8.55 43.56
C LYS A 459 36.67 8.85 44.48
N THR A 460 35.75 9.70 44.05
CA THR A 460 34.52 10.02 44.79
C THR A 460 33.58 8.83 44.85
N LEU A 461 33.39 8.08 43.76
CA LEU A 461 32.51 6.91 43.72
C LEU A 461 33.08 5.74 44.53
N ILE A 462 34.41 5.58 44.58
CA ILE A 462 35.07 4.64 45.50
C ILE A 462 34.70 4.99 46.95
N GLU A 463 34.87 6.26 47.34
CA GLU A 463 34.53 6.72 48.69
C GLU A 463 33.03 6.62 48.99
N ALA A 464 32.17 6.84 47.99
CA ALA A 464 30.72 6.64 48.09
C ALA A 464 30.37 5.15 48.35
N THR A 465 31.12 4.24 47.74
CA THR A 465 30.94 2.79 47.84
C THR A 465 31.39 2.24 49.19
N CYS A 466 32.39 2.86 49.84
CA CYS A 466 32.78 2.54 51.22
C CYS A 466 31.59 2.53 52.20
N ALA A 467 30.54 3.34 51.97
CA ALA A 467 29.36 3.38 52.82
C ALA A 467 28.47 2.13 52.72
N LEU A 468 28.61 1.39 51.62
CA LEU A 468 27.75 0.28 51.22
C LEU A 468 28.42 -1.08 51.37
N GLY A 469 29.76 -1.13 51.39
CA GLY A 469 30.54 -2.37 51.32
C GLY A 469 30.64 -2.93 49.89
N GLY A 470 31.04 -4.19 49.76
CA GLY A 470 31.20 -4.86 48.45
C GLY A 470 32.40 -4.36 47.64
N SER A 471 32.23 -4.18 46.32
CA SER A 471 33.31 -3.72 45.43
C SER A 471 32.86 -2.60 44.51
N TYR A 472 33.68 -1.57 44.38
CA TYR A 472 33.52 -0.59 43.30
C TYR A 472 33.99 -1.21 41.97
N VAL A 473 33.18 -1.10 40.93
CA VAL A 473 33.45 -1.63 39.58
C VAL A 473 33.17 -0.53 38.57
N ARG A 474 34.19 -0.18 37.77
CA ARG A 474 34.00 0.69 36.59
C ARG A 474 33.05 0.03 35.60
N ASN A 475 32.44 0.82 34.71
CA ASN A 475 31.77 0.23 33.54
C ASN A 475 32.73 -0.75 32.84
N PRO A 476 32.36 -2.02 32.62
CA PRO A 476 33.23 -3.00 32.00
C PRO A 476 33.71 -2.63 30.58
N ILE A 477 32.96 -1.78 29.87
CA ILE A 477 33.37 -1.22 28.58
C ILE A 477 34.55 -0.24 28.73
N SER A 478 34.69 0.36 29.91
CA SER A 478 35.73 1.32 30.31
C SER A 478 36.91 0.66 31.03
N ALA A 479 36.96 -0.68 31.09
CA ALA A 479 38.09 -1.43 31.63
C ALA A 479 39.40 -1.14 30.87
N ASP A 480 40.54 -1.30 31.54
CA ASP A 480 41.86 -1.01 30.95
C ASP A 480 42.11 -1.90 29.71
N LEU A 481 41.60 -3.14 29.73
CA LEU A 481 41.63 -4.09 28.61
C LEU A 481 40.92 -3.56 27.34
N PHE A 482 39.95 -2.66 27.49
CA PHE A 482 39.21 -2.02 26.39
C PHE A 482 39.65 -0.58 26.12
N GLN A 483 40.86 -0.20 26.55
CA GLN A 483 41.52 1.08 26.28
C GLN A 483 40.85 2.32 26.90
N ASN A 484 40.19 2.18 28.06
CA ASN A 484 39.54 3.29 28.79
C ASN A 484 38.48 4.04 27.96
N ARG A 485 37.67 3.28 27.21
CA ARG A 485 36.53 3.84 26.47
C ARG A 485 35.48 4.40 27.41
N THR A 486 34.97 5.59 27.13
CA THR A 486 33.81 6.13 27.85
C THR A 486 32.50 5.75 27.15
N VAL A 487 31.40 5.81 27.89
CA VAL A 487 30.05 5.65 27.36
C VAL A 487 29.25 6.88 27.73
N THR A 488 28.61 7.50 26.76
CA THR A 488 27.71 8.64 26.99
C THR A 488 26.30 8.33 26.49
N VAL A 489 25.32 8.76 27.30
CA VAL A 489 23.89 8.81 26.97
C VAL A 489 23.41 10.26 26.77
N HIS A 490 24.30 11.22 27.01
CA HIS A 490 24.08 12.65 26.86
C HIS A 490 25.04 13.28 25.83
N PRO A 491 25.08 12.80 24.57
CA PRO A 491 25.89 13.43 23.54
C PRO A 491 25.39 14.87 23.28
N LEU A 492 26.27 15.86 23.31
CA LEU A 492 25.98 17.25 22.95
C LEU A 492 27.06 17.83 22.01
N GLY A 493 26.73 18.93 21.32
CA GLY A 493 27.68 19.63 20.45
C GLY A 493 27.71 19.13 19.00
N GLY A 494 28.70 19.57 18.20
CA GLY A 494 28.76 19.31 16.76
C GLY A 494 28.06 20.36 15.90
N CYS A 495 27.02 21.04 16.40
CA CYS A 495 26.38 22.19 15.75
C CYS A 495 26.27 23.39 16.70
N GLY A 496 27.30 23.62 17.52
CA GLY A 496 27.27 24.58 18.64
C GLY A 496 26.85 26.01 18.25
N MET A 497 26.11 26.67 19.15
CA MET A 497 25.75 28.08 19.04
C MET A 497 26.98 28.99 19.13
N ALA A 498 26.98 30.09 18.37
CA ALA A 498 27.97 31.17 18.50
C ALA A 498 27.44 32.51 17.95
N GLU A 499 28.24 33.57 18.11
CA GLU A 499 27.97 34.91 17.53
C GLU A 499 28.11 34.93 16.00
N ASP A 500 29.00 34.08 15.47
CA ASP A 500 29.34 34.03 14.05
C ASP A 500 29.82 32.63 13.63
N ALA A 501 29.97 32.46 12.33
CA ALA A 501 30.36 31.21 11.69
C ALA A 501 31.84 30.82 11.91
N ALA A 502 32.69 31.71 12.41
CA ALA A 502 34.06 31.36 12.74
C ALA A 502 34.14 30.57 14.07
N HIS A 503 33.15 30.77 14.95
CA HIS A 503 33.13 30.22 16.30
C HIS A 503 32.02 29.20 16.56
N GLY A 504 31.04 29.06 15.67
CA GLY A 504 29.99 28.04 15.79
C GLY A 504 29.29 27.73 14.47
N VAL A 505 28.22 26.94 14.53
CA VAL A 505 27.47 26.44 13.37
C VAL A 505 26.11 27.10 13.25
N VAL A 506 25.51 27.46 14.39
CA VAL A 506 24.23 28.13 14.44
C VAL A 506 24.30 29.41 15.27
N ASP A 507 23.40 30.33 14.97
CA ASP A 507 23.28 31.56 15.74
C ASP A 507 22.45 31.39 17.03
N GLN A 508 22.17 32.49 17.72
CA GLN A 508 21.37 32.50 18.96
C GLN A 508 19.95 31.96 18.84
N ALA A 509 19.40 31.83 17.63
CA ALA A 509 18.06 31.32 17.36
C ALA A 509 18.10 29.89 16.76
N GLY A 510 19.28 29.29 16.65
CA GLY A 510 19.49 27.99 16.02
C GLY A 510 19.51 28.04 14.49
N ARG A 511 19.62 29.22 13.85
CA ARG A 511 19.72 29.35 12.39
C ARG A 511 21.11 28.93 11.93
N VAL A 512 21.21 28.08 10.92
CA VAL A 512 22.49 27.59 10.40
C VAL A 512 23.21 28.71 9.66
N PHE A 513 24.48 28.96 10.02
CA PHE A 513 25.32 29.93 9.31
C PHE A 513 25.58 29.49 7.86
N SER A 514 25.49 30.42 6.92
CA SER A 514 25.64 30.17 5.47
C SER A 514 27.08 30.35 4.96
N GLY A 515 28.05 30.46 5.86
CA GLY A 515 29.43 30.76 5.52
C GLY A 515 30.41 30.18 6.54
N THR A 516 31.68 30.50 6.37
CA THR A 516 32.76 30.05 7.28
C THR A 516 33.27 31.16 8.20
N ASP A 517 32.72 32.37 8.06
CA ASP A 517 32.97 33.54 8.87
C ASP A 517 31.73 34.48 8.78
N GLY A 518 31.63 35.46 9.68
CA GLY A 518 30.51 36.40 9.76
C GLY A 518 29.21 35.77 10.26
N ASN A 519 28.12 36.54 10.22
CA ASN A 519 26.83 36.20 10.85
C ASN A 519 25.68 35.95 9.86
N ALA A 520 26.01 35.73 8.58
CA ALA A 520 25.01 35.38 7.57
C ALA A 520 24.48 33.96 7.80
N VAL A 521 23.17 33.78 7.64
CA VAL A 521 22.48 32.51 7.90
C VAL A 521 21.68 32.05 6.69
N HIS A 522 21.48 30.74 6.58
CA HIS A 522 20.55 30.13 5.64
C HIS A 522 19.12 30.43 6.06
N GLU A 523 18.39 31.21 5.25
CA GLU A 523 16.98 31.46 5.52
C GLU A 523 16.19 30.15 5.48
N GLY A 524 15.48 29.85 6.57
CA GLY A 524 14.64 28.65 6.65
C GLY A 524 15.33 27.39 7.16
N LEU A 525 16.64 27.40 7.46
CA LEU A 525 17.33 26.21 7.99
C LEU A 525 17.75 26.39 9.45
N TYR A 526 17.27 25.50 10.32
CA TYR A 526 17.46 25.57 11.77
C TYR A 526 17.96 24.24 12.36
N VAL A 527 18.63 24.30 13.51
CA VAL A 527 18.90 23.16 14.40
C VAL A 527 18.33 23.48 15.79
N MET A 528 17.59 22.56 16.39
CA MET A 528 16.89 22.78 17.68
C MET A 528 17.03 21.63 18.69
N ASP A 529 18.08 20.79 18.57
CA ASP A 529 18.34 19.69 19.48
C ASP A 529 19.66 19.85 20.28
N GLY A 530 20.14 18.77 20.92
CA GLY A 530 21.39 18.78 21.69
C GLY A 530 22.65 19.14 20.92
N ALA A 531 22.61 19.13 19.58
CA ALA A 531 23.76 19.51 18.76
C ALA A 531 24.14 20.99 18.93
N VAL A 532 23.18 21.84 19.32
CA VAL A 532 23.38 23.30 19.44
C VAL A 532 24.15 23.72 20.69
N MET A 533 24.38 22.81 21.63
CA MET A 533 25.10 23.13 22.85
C MET A 533 26.59 23.37 22.54
N PRO A 534 27.17 24.52 22.94
CA PRO A 534 28.59 24.79 22.72
C PRO A 534 29.52 24.20 23.79
N LEU A 535 28.96 23.62 24.86
CA LEU A 535 29.69 23.05 26.00
C LEU A 535 28.89 22.03 26.80
N SER A 536 29.57 21.30 27.69
CA SER A 536 28.99 20.36 28.65
C SER A 536 28.12 21.09 29.69
N LEU A 537 26.98 20.51 30.05
CA LEU A 537 26.02 21.10 31.00
C LEU A 537 26.21 20.62 32.44
N GLY A 538 26.92 19.50 32.66
CA GLY A 538 27.15 18.93 34.00
C GLY A 538 25.89 18.38 34.69
N VAL A 539 24.78 18.28 33.95
CA VAL A 539 23.49 17.69 34.35
C VAL A 539 22.79 17.09 33.15
N ASN A 540 21.71 16.33 33.37
CA ASN A 540 20.92 15.76 32.27
C ASN A 540 20.38 16.87 31.36
N PRO A 541 20.59 16.78 30.03
CA PRO A 541 20.42 17.91 29.13
C PRO A 541 18.98 18.14 28.68
N LEU A 542 18.05 17.22 28.95
CA LEU A 542 16.72 17.20 28.33
C LEU A 542 15.95 18.52 28.54
N LEU A 543 16.07 19.11 29.74
CA LEU A 543 15.31 20.29 30.09
C LEU A 543 15.89 21.55 29.41
N THR A 544 17.21 21.65 29.29
CA THR A 544 17.87 22.74 28.55
C THR A 544 17.61 22.65 27.06
N ILE A 545 17.67 21.45 26.47
CA ILE A 545 17.28 21.21 25.06
C ILE A 545 15.85 21.69 24.85
N SER A 546 14.94 21.32 25.77
CA SER A 546 13.53 21.70 25.66
C SER A 546 13.31 23.22 25.77
N ALA A 547 14.00 23.88 26.70
CA ALA A 547 13.88 25.33 26.90
C ALA A 547 14.44 26.12 25.71
N LEU A 548 15.57 25.70 25.14
CA LEU A 548 16.12 26.32 23.93
C LEU A 548 15.22 26.10 22.72
N ALA A 549 14.64 24.89 22.54
CA ALA A 549 13.69 24.63 21.47
C ALA A 549 12.42 25.50 21.58
N GLU A 550 11.85 25.63 22.78
CA GLU A 550 10.72 26.53 23.05
C GLU A 550 11.04 27.99 22.69
N ARG A 551 12.22 28.45 23.09
CA ARG A 551 12.69 29.81 22.80
C ARG A 551 12.89 30.01 21.30
N ASN A 552 13.58 29.09 20.62
CA ASN A 552 13.86 29.19 19.18
C ASN A 552 12.57 29.13 18.35
N CYS A 553 11.59 28.30 18.75
CA CYS A 553 10.27 28.29 18.12
C CYS A 553 9.52 29.62 18.30
N ALA A 554 9.59 30.23 19.48
CA ALA A 554 8.98 31.53 19.73
C ALA A 554 9.63 32.63 18.88
N GLN A 555 10.96 32.62 18.75
CA GLN A 555 11.69 33.55 17.89
C GLN A 555 11.39 33.34 16.40
N LEU A 556 11.33 32.09 15.95
CA LEU A 556 10.92 31.75 14.60
C LEU A 556 9.51 32.30 14.31
N ALA A 557 8.54 31.99 15.15
CA ALA A 557 7.18 32.50 15.01
C ALA A 557 7.13 34.03 14.98
N GLN A 558 7.84 34.69 15.89
CA GLN A 558 7.93 36.15 15.93
C GLN A 558 8.53 36.72 14.64
N SER A 559 9.61 36.13 14.13
CA SER A 559 10.29 36.59 12.90
C SER A 559 9.41 36.49 11.65
N ARG A 560 8.44 35.58 11.65
CA ARG A 560 7.47 35.36 10.56
C ARG A 560 6.11 36.02 10.81
N GLY A 561 5.92 36.71 11.94
CA GLY A 561 4.63 37.29 12.35
C GLY A 561 3.56 36.24 12.68
N TRP A 562 3.97 35.02 13.01
CA TRP A 562 3.08 33.94 13.43
C TRP A 562 2.76 34.04 14.93
N GLN A 563 1.57 33.61 15.32
CA GLN A 563 1.16 33.51 16.72
C GLN A 563 1.00 32.05 17.13
N ILE A 564 1.76 31.62 18.14
CA ILE A 564 1.60 30.31 18.75
C ILE A 564 0.49 30.39 19.79
N ASP A 565 -0.60 29.66 19.59
CA ASP A 565 -1.64 29.54 20.60
C ASP A 565 -1.24 28.50 21.65
N TYR A 566 -0.74 28.96 22.80
CA TYR A 566 -0.36 28.09 23.92
C TYR A 566 -1.54 27.56 24.74
N ASN A 567 -2.75 28.11 24.55
CA ASN A 567 -3.94 27.76 25.34
C ASN A 567 -4.95 26.91 24.56
N ALA A 568 -4.82 26.82 23.23
CA ALA A 568 -5.68 25.98 22.41
C ALA A 568 -5.75 24.55 22.95
N ALA A 569 -6.98 24.07 23.15
CA ALA A 569 -7.26 22.65 23.32
C ALA A 569 -7.20 22.01 21.93
N GLY A 570 -6.28 21.05 21.76
CA GLY A 570 -6.17 20.31 20.51
C GLY A 570 -7.48 19.56 20.22
N ASN A 571 -7.92 19.60 18.97
CA ASN A 571 -9.07 18.85 18.50
C ASN A 571 -8.59 17.92 17.39
N THR A 572 -8.42 16.65 17.72
CA THR A 572 -8.19 15.64 16.68
C THR A 572 -8.93 14.37 16.97
N ALA A 573 -9.67 13.93 15.96
CA ALA A 573 -9.84 12.52 15.77
C ALA A 573 -8.44 11.90 15.65
N PRO A 574 -8.09 10.90 16.47
CA PRO A 574 -6.83 10.19 16.30
C PRO A 574 -6.72 9.68 14.86
N PRO A 575 -5.50 9.52 14.31
CA PRO A 575 -5.38 8.96 12.96
C PRO A 575 -6.03 7.56 12.93
N PRO A 576 -6.51 7.13 11.76
CA PRO A 576 -7.17 5.83 11.62
C PRO A 576 -6.30 4.71 12.18
N ALA A 577 -6.92 3.73 12.84
CA ALA A 577 -6.19 2.55 13.29
C ALA A 577 -5.58 1.84 12.08
N LEU A 578 -4.28 1.53 12.14
CA LEU A 578 -3.59 0.74 11.12
C LEU A 578 -4.24 -0.65 11.05
N LYS A 579 -4.63 -1.07 9.84
CA LYS A 579 -5.14 -2.42 9.56
C LYS A 579 -4.02 -3.31 9.04
N ILE A 580 -4.26 -4.62 8.99
CA ILE A 580 -3.29 -5.57 8.43
C ILE A 580 -3.12 -5.26 6.94
N GLY A 581 -1.91 -4.90 6.57
CA GLY A 581 -1.57 -4.46 5.23
C GLY A 581 -0.62 -5.42 4.51
N LEU A 582 -0.25 -5.04 3.29
CA LEU A 582 0.75 -5.73 2.48
C LEU A 582 1.67 -4.70 1.84
N ARG A 583 2.97 -4.98 1.80
CA ARG A 583 3.92 -4.20 1.01
C ARG A 583 4.90 -5.08 0.27
N PHE A 584 5.38 -4.58 -0.87
CA PHE A 584 6.52 -5.15 -1.60
C PHE A 584 7.19 -4.08 -2.45
N THR A 585 8.48 -4.25 -2.74
CA THR A 585 9.28 -3.32 -3.54
C THR A 585 9.68 -3.97 -4.86
N GLU A 586 9.41 -3.29 -5.97
CA GLU A 586 9.77 -3.73 -7.33
C GLU A 586 10.66 -2.70 -8.03
N THR A 587 11.54 -3.19 -8.91
CA THR A 587 12.37 -2.35 -9.79
C THR A 587 12.21 -2.79 -11.23
N MET A 588 11.81 -1.87 -12.11
CA MET A 588 11.68 -2.09 -13.55
C MET A 588 12.67 -1.20 -14.31
N ILE A 589 13.25 -1.75 -15.38
CA ILE A 589 14.22 -1.06 -16.24
C ILE A 589 13.77 -1.14 -17.70
N GLY A 590 14.06 -0.12 -18.50
CA GLY A 590 13.64 -0.05 -19.89
C GLY A 590 14.21 1.14 -20.64
N SER A 591 13.59 1.44 -21.78
CA SER A 591 13.92 2.58 -22.63
C SER A 591 12.71 3.50 -22.81
N TYR A 592 12.96 4.80 -22.72
CA TYR A 592 12.02 5.89 -22.95
C TYR A 592 12.24 6.50 -24.34
N PHE A 593 11.14 6.79 -25.03
CA PHE A 593 11.12 7.37 -26.36
C PHE A 593 10.17 8.57 -26.40
N VAL A 594 10.55 9.60 -27.16
CA VAL A 594 9.75 10.83 -27.31
C VAL A 594 8.58 10.59 -28.26
N GLY A 595 7.40 11.10 -27.89
CA GLY A 595 6.17 10.99 -28.67
C GLY A 595 5.40 9.67 -28.48
N ASP A 596 4.43 9.43 -29.35
CA ASP A 596 3.57 8.23 -29.29
C ASP A 596 4.32 6.94 -29.64
N ALA A 597 3.81 5.83 -29.11
CA ALA A 597 4.29 4.49 -29.43
C ALA A 597 4.12 4.17 -30.92
N LYS A 598 5.11 3.46 -31.50
CA LYS A 598 5.01 2.98 -32.89
C LYS A 598 3.80 2.04 -33.06
N PRO A 599 3.16 2.03 -34.25
CA PRO A 599 2.05 1.11 -34.54
C PRO A 599 2.43 -0.37 -34.36
N ALA A 600 1.43 -1.20 -34.05
CA ALA A 600 1.60 -2.64 -33.84
C ALA A 600 2.38 -3.31 -34.99
N GLY A 601 3.47 -4.02 -34.65
CA GLY A 601 4.36 -4.70 -35.60
C GLY A 601 5.70 -4.00 -35.85
N GLN A 602 5.87 -2.74 -35.44
CA GLN A 602 7.17 -2.05 -35.39
C GLN A 602 7.64 -1.96 -33.94
N ARG A 603 8.84 -2.44 -33.63
CA ARG A 603 9.44 -2.34 -32.30
C ARG A 603 10.43 -1.19 -32.25
N ASP A 604 10.39 -0.42 -31.16
CA ASP A 604 11.46 0.51 -30.86
C ASP A 604 12.74 -0.24 -30.54
N ASP A 605 13.86 0.21 -31.13
CA ASP A 605 15.17 -0.31 -30.78
C ASP A 605 15.56 0.28 -29.42
N PRO A 606 15.75 -0.53 -28.37
CA PRO A 606 16.16 -0.05 -27.06
C PRO A 606 17.44 0.81 -27.10
N ALA A 607 18.31 0.63 -28.09
CA ALA A 607 19.54 1.40 -28.28
C ALA A 607 19.30 2.85 -28.71
N GLU A 608 18.13 3.17 -29.29
CA GLU A 608 17.75 4.53 -29.69
C GLU A 608 17.04 5.30 -28.56
N GLY A 609 16.62 4.61 -27.50
CA GLY A 609 15.87 5.19 -26.39
C GLY A 609 16.75 5.68 -25.24
N THR A 610 16.21 6.58 -24.42
CA THR A 610 16.88 7.02 -23.19
C THR A 610 16.61 6.00 -22.07
N PRO A 611 17.63 5.56 -21.29
CA PRO A 611 17.39 4.66 -20.17
C PRO A 611 16.36 5.23 -19.18
N ILE A 612 15.40 4.39 -18.81
CA ILE A 612 14.39 4.69 -17.79
C ILE A 612 14.31 3.54 -16.80
N SER A 613 14.20 3.86 -15.51
CA SER A 613 14.00 2.87 -14.47
C SER A 613 13.22 3.46 -13.31
N PHE A 614 12.41 2.65 -12.65
CA PHE A 614 11.83 3.03 -11.35
C PHE A 614 12.07 1.95 -10.30
N THR A 615 12.13 2.38 -9.05
CA THR A 615 12.06 1.52 -7.87
C THR A 615 10.94 2.02 -6.98
N VAL A 616 9.84 1.26 -6.95
CA VAL A 616 8.62 1.61 -6.20
C VAL A 616 8.29 0.52 -5.19
N THR A 617 7.79 0.96 -4.04
CA THR A 617 7.17 0.11 -3.04
C THR A 617 5.67 0.26 -3.17
N VAL A 618 4.99 -0.84 -3.51
CA VAL A 618 3.54 -0.98 -3.47
C VAL A 618 3.14 -1.24 -2.03
N VAL A 619 2.16 -0.51 -1.52
CA VAL A 619 1.66 -0.57 -0.15
C VAL A 619 0.13 -0.58 -0.16
N SER A 620 -0.46 -1.61 0.46
CA SER A 620 -1.86 -1.62 0.86
C SER A 620 -1.93 -1.55 2.38
N ASP A 621 -2.62 -0.53 2.90
CA ASP A 621 -2.86 -0.35 4.33
C ASP A 621 -4.01 -1.24 4.86
N ASP A 622 -4.76 -1.87 3.95
CA ASP A 622 -5.87 -2.80 4.24
C ASP A 622 -5.88 -3.92 3.20
N LEU A 623 -5.23 -5.04 3.54
CA LEU A 623 -5.13 -6.19 2.63
C LEU A 623 -6.51 -6.84 2.39
N ASP A 624 -7.44 -6.76 3.35
CA ASP A 624 -8.77 -7.32 3.17
C ASP A 624 -9.60 -6.50 2.17
N ASP A 625 -9.55 -5.17 2.29
CA ASP A 625 -10.18 -4.27 1.32
C ASP A 625 -9.56 -4.43 -0.07
N MET A 626 -8.22 -4.45 -0.16
CA MET A 626 -7.52 -4.67 -1.43
C MET A 626 -7.95 -5.98 -2.11
N LEU A 627 -8.12 -7.08 -1.37
CA LEU A 627 -8.52 -8.36 -1.96
C LEU A 627 -10.03 -8.43 -2.29
N ALA A 628 -10.88 -7.69 -1.58
CA ALA A 628 -12.33 -7.69 -1.79
C ALA A 628 -12.80 -6.65 -2.83
N ASN A 629 -12.07 -5.55 -3.00
CA ASN A 629 -12.37 -4.49 -3.95
C ASN A 629 -12.09 -4.96 -5.39
N PRO A 630 -13.04 -4.86 -6.33
CA PRO A 630 -12.81 -5.24 -7.74
C PRO A 630 -11.63 -4.52 -8.43
N GLN A 631 -11.25 -3.34 -7.93
CA GLN A 631 -10.12 -2.57 -8.44
C GLN A 631 -8.77 -2.99 -7.82
N HIS A 632 -8.79 -3.81 -6.75
CA HIS A 632 -7.62 -4.31 -6.04
C HIS A 632 -6.53 -3.25 -5.80
N GLN A 633 -6.96 -2.08 -5.35
CA GLN A 633 -6.14 -0.88 -5.30
C GLN A 633 -5.11 -0.93 -4.16
N ALA A 634 -3.91 -0.45 -4.45
CA ALA A 634 -2.84 -0.16 -3.49
C ALA A 634 -2.17 1.17 -3.86
N HIS A 635 -1.39 1.72 -2.93
CA HIS A 635 -0.61 2.93 -3.15
C HIS A 635 0.85 2.60 -3.53
N MET A 636 1.54 3.54 -4.17
CA MET A 636 2.95 3.42 -4.50
C MET A 636 3.73 4.63 -4.02
N ILE A 637 4.91 4.36 -3.47
CA ILE A 637 5.94 5.37 -3.19
C ILE A 637 7.26 4.90 -3.77
N GLY A 638 8.11 5.80 -4.24
CA GLY A 638 9.39 5.40 -4.81
C GLY A 638 10.05 6.48 -5.63
N THR A 639 10.92 6.05 -6.54
CA THR A 639 11.66 6.95 -7.41
C THR A 639 11.67 6.46 -8.85
N LEU A 640 11.78 7.40 -9.78
CA LEU A 640 11.96 7.14 -11.20
C LEU A 640 13.13 7.96 -11.74
N THR A 641 14.02 7.31 -12.50
CA THR A 641 15.17 7.95 -13.15
C THR A 641 14.97 7.91 -14.66
N CYS A 642 15.02 9.08 -15.31
CA CYS A 642 15.05 9.21 -16.76
C CYS A 642 15.66 10.57 -17.14
N THR A 643 16.88 10.58 -17.69
CA THR A 643 17.62 11.82 -17.98
C THR A 643 17.01 12.69 -19.07
N ALA A 644 16.13 12.13 -19.90
CA ALA A 644 15.37 12.89 -20.89
C ALA A 644 14.26 13.75 -20.25
N LEU A 645 13.77 13.37 -19.06
CA LEU A 645 12.74 14.10 -18.32
C LEU A 645 13.33 15.00 -17.24
N SER A 646 14.30 14.47 -16.48
CA SER A 646 14.96 15.18 -15.39
C SER A 646 16.39 14.69 -15.20
N PRO A 647 17.37 15.59 -14.98
CA PRO A 647 18.76 15.21 -14.71
C PRO A 647 18.92 14.51 -13.35
N GLN A 648 17.98 14.69 -12.42
CA GLN A 648 17.96 14.03 -11.11
C GLN A 648 16.79 13.03 -11.01
N PRO A 649 16.90 11.99 -10.17
CA PRO A 649 15.79 11.08 -9.87
C PRO A 649 14.54 11.86 -9.41
N MET A 650 13.39 11.46 -9.92
CA MET A 650 12.08 12.00 -9.58
C MET A 650 11.46 11.18 -8.45
N THR A 651 10.70 11.83 -7.58
CA THR A 651 9.93 11.16 -6.52
C THR A 651 8.55 10.78 -7.04
N VAL A 652 8.11 9.56 -6.76
CA VAL A 652 6.73 9.12 -7.03
C VAL A 652 5.85 9.55 -5.87
N ASN A 653 4.93 10.47 -6.14
CA ASN A 653 3.88 10.91 -5.23
C ASN A 653 2.50 10.50 -5.79
N ASP A 654 1.54 10.31 -4.90
CA ASP A 654 0.17 9.88 -5.22
C ASP A 654 0.09 8.67 -6.18
N GLY A 655 0.99 7.71 -5.99
CA GLY A 655 1.06 6.52 -6.83
C GLY A 655 -0.10 5.57 -6.55
N ILE A 656 -0.75 5.09 -7.60
CA ILE A 656 -1.86 4.11 -7.53
C ILE A 656 -1.48 2.87 -8.34
N PHE A 657 -1.59 1.73 -7.69
CA PHE A 657 -1.42 0.41 -8.30
C PHE A 657 -2.73 -0.37 -8.22
N ASN A 658 -3.12 -1.00 -9.31
CA ASN A 658 -4.26 -1.91 -9.33
C ASN A 658 -3.82 -3.30 -9.77
N LEU A 659 -4.18 -4.32 -9.00
CA LEU A 659 -3.75 -5.70 -9.22
C LEU A 659 -4.82 -6.53 -9.94
N PHE A 660 -4.56 -6.99 -11.16
CA PHE A 660 -5.44 -7.88 -11.94
C PHE A 660 -6.88 -7.35 -12.16
N VAL A 661 -7.02 -6.08 -12.55
CA VAL A 661 -8.33 -5.50 -12.88
C VAL A 661 -8.82 -6.02 -14.23
N VAL A 662 -10.12 -6.27 -14.33
CA VAL A 662 -10.81 -6.65 -15.57
C VAL A 662 -10.74 -5.54 -16.62
N ASP A 663 -10.39 -5.88 -17.86
CA ASP A 663 -10.54 -4.97 -18.98
C ASP A 663 -12.01 -4.95 -19.45
N GLU A 664 -12.72 -3.84 -19.21
CA GLU A 664 -14.13 -3.70 -19.60
C GLU A 664 -14.37 -3.87 -21.10
N ALA A 665 -13.35 -3.67 -21.94
CA ALA A 665 -13.45 -3.81 -23.39
C ALA A 665 -13.10 -5.22 -23.90
N ASN A 666 -12.46 -6.06 -23.08
CA ASN A 666 -12.05 -7.41 -23.43
C ASN A 666 -12.13 -8.36 -22.22
N VAL A 667 -13.11 -9.25 -22.28
CA VAL A 667 -13.43 -10.27 -21.26
C VAL A 667 -12.27 -11.18 -20.87
N GLU A 668 -11.40 -11.47 -21.83
CA GLU A 668 -10.28 -12.42 -21.72
C GLU A 668 -8.98 -11.70 -21.34
N ARG A 669 -9.07 -10.44 -20.89
CA ARG A 669 -7.93 -9.60 -20.51
C ARG A 669 -8.06 -9.08 -19.09
N ARG A 670 -6.96 -9.21 -18.35
CA ARG A 670 -6.72 -8.55 -17.06
C ARG A 670 -5.55 -7.59 -17.20
N ASN A 671 -5.55 -6.51 -16.44
CA ASN A 671 -4.47 -5.54 -16.43
C ASN A 671 -3.94 -5.33 -14.99
N MET A 672 -2.63 -5.16 -14.85
CA MET A 672 -2.07 -4.49 -13.68
C MET A 672 -1.79 -3.04 -14.05
N ASN A 673 -2.51 -2.10 -13.44
CA ASN A 673 -2.44 -0.69 -13.81
C ASN A 673 -1.51 0.07 -12.86
N TYR A 674 -0.75 0.99 -13.43
CA TYR A 674 0.19 1.86 -12.73
C TYR A 674 -0.17 3.31 -13.07
N ARG A 675 -0.40 4.12 -12.04
CA ARG A 675 -0.53 5.57 -12.17
C ARG A 675 0.44 6.23 -11.18
N MET A 676 1.25 7.16 -11.65
CA MET A 676 2.26 7.83 -10.82
C MET A 676 2.30 9.32 -11.17
N THR A 677 2.32 10.16 -10.15
CA THR A 677 2.77 11.55 -10.28
C THR A 677 4.26 11.59 -9.97
N LEU A 678 5.05 12.15 -10.88
CA LEU A 678 6.51 12.20 -10.83
C LEU A 678 6.94 13.63 -10.58
N ASP A 679 7.50 13.86 -9.40
CA ASP A 679 7.94 15.17 -8.99
C ASP A 679 9.44 15.30 -9.17
N THR A 680 9.83 16.36 -9.88
CA THR A 680 11.23 16.74 -10.07
C THR A 680 11.67 17.71 -8.99
N VAL A 681 12.98 17.75 -8.72
CA VAL A 681 13.54 18.71 -7.76
C VAL A 681 13.29 20.16 -8.22
N ASP A 682 13.38 20.43 -9.53
CA ASP A 682 13.13 21.74 -10.15
C ASP A 682 11.63 22.09 -10.28
N GLY A 683 10.73 21.27 -9.71
CA GLY A 683 9.31 21.62 -9.54
C GLY A 683 8.41 21.39 -10.75
N LYS A 684 8.89 20.65 -11.75
CA LYS A 684 8.03 20.07 -12.80
C LYS A 684 7.35 18.80 -12.30
N HIS A 685 6.16 18.56 -12.83
CA HIS A 685 5.35 17.37 -12.59
C HIS A 685 5.13 16.61 -13.89
N PHE A 686 5.30 15.29 -13.86
CA PHE A 686 4.95 14.40 -14.97
C PHE A 686 4.01 13.31 -14.48
N TYR A 687 3.17 12.81 -15.38
CA TYR A 687 2.18 11.78 -15.07
C TYR A 687 2.47 10.53 -15.89
N LEU A 688 2.80 9.44 -15.22
CA LEU A 688 3.02 8.15 -15.84
C LEU A 688 1.78 7.28 -15.66
N THR A 689 1.24 6.78 -16.77
CA THR A 689 0.22 5.73 -16.80
C THR A 689 0.80 4.51 -17.48
N GLY A 690 0.77 3.34 -16.84
CA GLY A 690 1.29 2.11 -17.40
C GLY A 690 0.39 0.91 -17.15
N GLN A 691 0.49 -0.09 -18.03
CA GLN A 691 -0.30 -1.32 -17.94
C GLN A 691 0.59 -2.54 -18.21
N LYS A 692 0.51 -3.54 -17.32
CA LYS A 692 0.93 -4.91 -17.63
C LYS A 692 -0.30 -5.65 -18.15
N ILE A 693 -0.17 -6.21 -19.35
CA ILE A 693 -1.30 -6.77 -20.11
C ILE A 693 -1.27 -8.29 -19.99
N ILE A 694 -2.35 -8.86 -19.46
CA ILE A 694 -2.47 -10.28 -19.14
C ILE A 694 -3.64 -10.83 -19.95
N THR A 695 -3.35 -11.82 -20.80
CA THR A 695 -4.33 -12.43 -21.71
C THR A 695 -4.26 -13.96 -21.59
N HIS A 696 -5.37 -14.67 -21.82
CA HIS A 696 -5.42 -16.14 -21.86
C HIS A 696 -4.50 -16.71 -22.97
N THR A 697 -3.23 -16.91 -22.63
CA THR A 697 -2.17 -17.34 -23.56
C THR A 697 -1.36 -18.49 -22.96
N SER A 698 -0.37 -19.02 -23.69
CA SER A 698 0.39 -20.18 -23.21
C SER A 698 1.29 -19.80 -22.02
N LEU A 699 1.60 -20.80 -21.18
CA LEU A 699 2.56 -20.65 -20.06
C LEU A 699 3.93 -20.07 -20.46
N ALA A 700 4.28 -20.12 -21.76
CA ALA A 700 5.53 -19.55 -22.27
C ALA A 700 5.54 -18.00 -22.29
N GLU A 701 4.38 -17.35 -22.38
CA GLU A 701 4.27 -15.88 -22.43
C GLU A 701 3.97 -15.26 -21.05
N LEU A 702 3.62 -16.09 -20.05
CA LEU A 702 3.34 -15.70 -18.66
C LEU A 702 4.42 -14.79 -18.09
N TRP A 703 5.69 -15.16 -18.25
CA TRP A 703 6.80 -14.36 -17.71
C TRP A 703 6.84 -12.97 -18.35
N THR A 704 6.72 -12.90 -19.67
CA THR A 704 6.76 -11.61 -20.39
C THR A 704 5.58 -10.73 -20.00
N GLN A 705 4.36 -11.27 -19.95
CA GLN A 705 3.15 -10.50 -19.64
C GLN A 705 3.11 -9.99 -18.19
N THR A 706 3.55 -10.80 -17.23
CA THR A 706 3.57 -10.41 -15.81
C THR A 706 4.73 -9.48 -15.44
N ASN A 707 5.77 -9.42 -16.27
CA ASN A 707 6.99 -8.64 -15.98
C ASN A 707 7.22 -7.47 -16.94
N THR A 708 6.40 -7.26 -17.98
CA THR A 708 6.54 -6.14 -18.93
C THR A 708 5.47 -5.08 -18.71
N LEU A 709 5.90 -3.84 -18.50
CA LEU A 709 5.05 -2.66 -18.34
C LEU A 709 5.14 -1.77 -19.58
N TYR A 710 4.00 -1.46 -20.19
CA TYR A 710 3.89 -0.46 -21.24
C TYR A 710 3.40 0.83 -20.64
N ALA A 711 4.23 1.88 -20.68
CA ALA A 711 3.98 3.15 -20.02
C ALA A 711 3.89 4.32 -21.00
N LYS A 712 3.06 5.30 -20.66
CA LYS A 712 2.91 6.60 -21.32
C LYS A 712 3.15 7.70 -20.30
N ILE A 713 3.79 8.78 -20.73
CA ILE A 713 4.15 9.92 -19.88
C ILE A 713 3.52 11.19 -20.46
N ARG A 714 2.97 12.03 -19.57
CA ARG A 714 2.27 13.29 -19.88
C ARG A 714 2.70 14.41 -18.94
N GLU A 715 2.43 15.66 -19.31
CA GLU A 715 2.60 16.85 -18.43
C GLU A 715 1.31 17.22 -17.67
N SER A 716 0.20 16.52 -17.94
CA SER A 716 -1.10 16.73 -17.30
C SER A 716 -1.71 15.40 -16.89
N ASP A 717 -2.47 15.40 -15.80
CA ASP A 717 -3.13 14.22 -15.23
C ASP A 717 -4.39 13.80 -16.00
N ALA A 718 -4.92 14.69 -16.84
CA ALA A 718 -6.03 14.43 -17.75
C ALA A 718 -5.69 13.31 -18.76
N ASP A 719 -6.59 12.33 -18.89
CA ASP A 719 -6.38 11.14 -19.74
C ASP A 719 -6.24 11.46 -21.23
N ASP A 720 -6.88 12.55 -21.68
CA ASP A 720 -6.86 13.08 -23.04
C ASP A 720 -5.67 14.01 -23.33
N ALA A 721 -4.84 14.30 -22.33
CA ALA A 721 -3.66 15.12 -22.53
C ALA A 721 -2.65 14.44 -23.47
N PRO A 722 -1.95 15.21 -24.32
CA PRO A 722 -0.97 14.67 -25.27
C PRO A 722 0.12 13.85 -24.58
N VAL A 723 0.46 12.70 -25.16
CA VAL A 723 1.58 11.88 -24.72
C VAL A 723 2.88 12.52 -25.17
N ILE A 724 3.75 12.86 -24.22
CA ILE A 724 5.07 13.44 -24.51
C ILE A 724 6.13 12.36 -24.75
N GLY A 725 5.87 11.15 -24.27
CA GLY A 725 6.70 9.99 -24.53
C GLY A 725 6.11 8.69 -23.99
N HIS A 726 6.69 7.59 -24.42
CA HIS A 726 6.31 6.25 -24.01
C HIS A 726 7.54 5.43 -23.61
N ALA A 727 7.32 4.38 -22.82
CA ALA A 727 8.37 3.49 -22.37
C ALA A 727 7.88 2.05 -22.30
N THR A 728 8.80 1.11 -22.55
CA THR A 728 8.59 -0.31 -22.25
C THR A 728 9.61 -0.70 -21.18
N LEU A 729 9.12 -1.11 -20.00
CA LEU A 729 9.96 -1.53 -18.89
C LEU A 729 9.76 -3.01 -18.59
N ILE A 730 10.81 -3.67 -18.10
CA ILE A 730 10.78 -5.07 -17.68
C ILE A 730 11.29 -5.25 -16.25
N ILE A 731 10.74 -6.22 -15.53
CA ILE A 731 11.36 -6.78 -14.33
C ILE A 731 12.36 -7.85 -14.78
N THR A 732 13.64 -7.68 -14.43
CA THR A 732 14.66 -8.70 -14.70
C THR A 732 14.49 -9.89 -13.75
N PRO A 733 14.96 -11.11 -14.09
CA PRO A 733 14.92 -12.25 -13.17
C PRO A 733 15.60 -11.96 -11.82
N GLU A 734 16.68 -11.17 -11.82
CA GLU A 734 17.35 -10.73 -10.59
C GLU A 734 16.46 -9.81 -9.74
N ASN A 735 15.84 -8.80 -10.36
CA ASN A 735 14.94 -7.88 -9.65
C ASN A 735 13.69 -8.59 -9.14
N PHE A 736 13.19 -9.59 -9.87
CA PHE A 736 12.08 -10.42 -9.40
C PHE A 736 12.47 -11.24 -8.16
N LEU A 737 13.65 -11.85 -8.14
CA LEU A 737 14.15 -12.56 -6.96
C LEU A 737 14.34 -11.63 -5.75
N LYS A 738 14.81 -10.39 -5.98
CA LYS A 738 14.86 -9.36 -4.93
C LYS A 738 13.45 -9.02 -4.44
N GLN A 739 12.48 -8.85 -5.34
CA GLN A 739 11.09 -8.50 -5.00
C GLN A 739 10.47 -9.53 -4.06
N GLN A 740 10.67 -10.83 -4.31
CA GLN A 740 10.18 -11.89 -3.44
C GLN A 740 10.69 -11.76 -1.99
N ARG A 741 11.89 -11.20 -1.78
CA ARG A 741 12.47 -10.98 -0.45
C ARG A 741 11.95 -9.71 0.25
N THR A 742 11.18 -8.89 -0.45
CA THR A 742 10.59 -7.63 0.04
C THR A 742 9.11 -7.75 0.40
N ILE A 743 8.43 -8.83 -0.03
CA ILE A 743 7.02 -9.07 0.30
C ILE A 743 6.87 -9.22 1.81
N GLU A 744 6.00 -8.40 2.39
CA GLU A 744 5.75 -8.40 3.83
C GLU A 744 4.30 -8.03 4.13
N VAL A 745 3.69 -8.78 5.05
CA VAL A 745 2.40 -8.43 5.66
C VAL A 745 2.66 -7.57 6.89
N THR A 746 2.09 -6.37 6.91
CA THR A 746 2.33 -5.33 7.92
C THR A 746 1.22 -5.31 8.99
N ASN A 747 1.50 -4.66 10.12
CA ASN A 747 0.54 -4.40 11.21
C ASN A 747 -0.11 -5.66 11.84
N THR A 748 0.60 -6.80 11.81
CA THR A 748 0.14 -8.05 12.39
C THR A 748 0.49 -8.14 13.89
N PRO A 749 -0.44 -8.56 14.77
CA PRO A 749 -0.19 -8.66 16.21
C PRO A 749 0.77 -9.81 16.57
N ASP A 750 0.85 -10.85 15.75
CA ASP A 750 1.63 -12.06 16.01
C ASP A 750 2.08 -12.75 14.70
N ILE A 751 2.95 -13.75 14.85
CA ILE A 751 3.56 -14.50 13.73
C ILE A 751 2.53 -15.41 13.02
N GLU A 752 1.57 -15.97 13.75
CA GLU A 752 0.55 -16.88 13.19
C GLU A 752 -0.38 -16.10 12.25
N THR A 753 -0.87 -14.94 12.69
CA THR A 753 -1.65 -14.01 11.88
C THR A 753 -0.88 -13.59 10.64
N ARG A 754 0.42 -13.27 10.77
CA ARG A 754 1.27 -12.93 9.63
C ARG A 754 1.35 -14.04 8.59
N LEU A 755 1.55 -15.28 9.02
CA LEU A 755 1.60 -16.43 8.11
C LEU A 755 0.25 -16.65 7.42
N ALA A 756 -0.85 -16.54 8.15
CA ALA A 756 -2.20 -16.71 7.61
C ALA A 756 -2.50 -15.70 6.49
N TYR A 757 -2.21 -14.41 6.70
CA TYR A 757 -2.41 -13.36 5.69
C TYR A 757 -1.42 -13.47 4.53
N THR A 758 -0.19 -13.92 4.78
CA THR A 758 0.79 -14.21 3.71
C THR A 758 0.27 -15.31 2.79
N LEU A 759 -0.27 -16.40 3.37
CA LEU A 759 -0.90 -17.48 2.62
C LEU A 759 -2.18 -17.02 1.91
N LYS A 760 -2.97 -16.12 2.51
CA LYS A 760 -4.18 -15.54 1.91
C LYS A 760 -3.85 -14.78 0.63
N PHE A 761 -2.87 -13.87 0.67
CA PHE A 761 -2.42 -13.15 -0.51
C PHE A 761 -1.82 -14.09 -1.56
N GLY A 762 -0.97 -15.04 -1.15
CA GLY A 762 -0.38 -16.03 -2.06
C GLY A 762 -1.42 -16.89 -2.78
N ARG A 763 -2.49 -17.31 -2.10
CA ARG A 763 -3.61 -18.06 -2.70
C ARG A 763 -4.40 -17.23 -3.69
N PHE A 764 -4.67 -15.96 -3.40
CA PHE A 764 -5.34 -15.06 -4.34
C PHE A 764 -4.51 -14.89 -5.62
N PHE A 765 -3.24 -14.53 -5.47
CA PHE A 765 -2.34 -14.30 -6.60
C PHE A 765 -2.17 -15.56 -7.47
N ALA A 766 -1.93 -16.73 -6.84
CA ALA A 766 -1.84 -18.00 -7.55
C ALA A 766 -3.18 -18.44 -8.17
N GLY A 767 -4.29 -18.14 -7.51
CA GLY A 767 -5.64 -18.43 -7.99
C GLY A 767 -5.96 -17.66 -9.26
N VAL A 768 -5.69 -16.36 -9.32
CA VAL A 768 -5.85 -15.55 -10.54
C VAL A 768 -4.97 -16.10 -11.65
N LEU A 769 -3.67 -16.32 -11.40
CA LEU A 769 -2.79 -16.90 -12.42
C LEU A 769 -3.23 -18.30 -12.90
N TYR A 770 -3.77 -19.14 -12.03
CA TYR A 770 -4.30 -20.45 -12.41
C TYR A 770 -5.58 -20.35 -13.25
N THR A 771 -6.49 -19.42 -12.92
CA THR A 771 -7.71 -19.17 -13.72
C THR A 771 -7.36 -18.62 -15.10
N GLU A 772 -6.40 -17.70 -15.20
CA GLU A 772 -6.02 -17.03 -16.45
C GLU A 772 -5.14 -17.92 -17.35
N TYR A 773 -4.22 -18.70 -16.77
CA TYR A 773 -3.23 -19.49 -17.53
C TYR A 773 -3.43 -21.01 -17.46
N GLY A 774 -4.42 -21.51 -16.71
CA GLY A 774 -4.71 -22.94 -16.56
C GLY A 774 -5.23 -23.62 -17.84
N GLY A 775 -5.61 -22.85 -18.86
CA GLY A 775 -6.13 -23.35 -20.13
C GLY A 775 -7.24 -24.39 -19.93
N VAL A 776 -7.19 -25.49 -20.68
CA VAL A 776 -8.14 -26.62 -20.62
C VAL A 776 -8.23 -27.29 -19.23
N ALA A 777 -7.26 -27.08 -18.35
CA ALA A 777 -7.21 -27.63 -17.00
C ALA A 777 -7.91 -26.75 -15.96
N ALA A 778 -8.29 -25.52 -16.30
CA ALA A 778 -9.09 -24.68 -15.42
C ALA A 778 -10.50 -25.28 -15.20
N PRO A 779 -11.08 -25.15 -14.00
CA PRO A 779 -12.45 -25.58 -13.74
C PRO A 779 -13.45 -24.76 -14.57
N LEU A 780 -14.49 -25.43 -15.08
CA LEU A 780 -15.57 -24.76 -15.81
C LEU A 780 -16.34 -23.83 -14.86
N GLN A 781 -16.70 -22.66 -15.35
CA GLN A 781 -17.55 -21.72 -14.61
C GLN A 781 -19.02 -22.08 -14.84
N TYR A 782 -19.60 -22.81 -13.90
CA TYR A 782 -21.02 -23.16 -13.94
C TYR A 782 -21.88 -22.02 -13.40
N PHE A 783 -23.08 -21.88 -13.96
CA PHE A 783 -24.11 -21.00 -13.42
C PHE A 783 -24.54 -21.46 -12.02
N ASP A 784 -24.54 -20.54 -11.05
CA ASP A 784 -25.04 -20.77 -9.69
C ASP A 784 -26.53 -20.39 -9.60
N PRO A 785 -27.46 -21.36 -9.49
CA PRO A 785 -28.89 -21.09 -9.40
C PRO A 785 -29.30 -20.44 -8.06
N ASP A 786 -28.45 -20.52 -7.03
CA ASP A 786 -28.70 -19.94 -5.71
C ASP A 786 -28.17 -18.49 -5.60
N ALA A 787 -27.49 -17.99 -6.64
CA ALA A 787 -27.01 -16.62 -6.69
C ALA A 787 -28.17 -15.61 -6.75
N PRO A 788 -28.06 -14.44 -6.08
CA PRO A 788 -29.08 -13.41 -6.13
C PRO A 788 -29.33 -12.94 -7.58
N PRO A 789 -30.59 -12.70 -8.00
CA PRO A 789 -30.90 -12.29 -9.37
C PRO A 789 -30.15 -11.02 -9.76
N ARG A 790 -29.49 -11.00 -10.92
CA ARG A 790 -28.80 -9.80 -11.39
C ARG A 790 -29.79 -8.66 -11.62
N VAL A 791 -29.35 -7.43 -11.35
CA VAL A 791 -30.12 -6.22 -11.65
C VAL A 791 -30.15 -6.04 -13.16
N ARG A 792 -31.36 -6.02 -13.75
CA ARG A 792 -31.57 -5.79 -15.19
C ARG A 792 -31.66 -4.29 -15.49
N ARG A 793 -31.02 -3.83 -16.55
CA ARG A 793 -31.15 -2.43 -16.99
C ARG A 793 -32.53 -2.20 -17.62
N ALA A 794 -33.08 -1.01 -17.44
CA ALA A 794 -34.26 -0.60 -18.20
C ALA A 794 -33.89 -0.45 -19.69
N LEU A 795 -34.73 -1.00 -20.57
CA LEU A 795 -34.56 -0.82 -22.01
C LEU A 795 -34.99 0.59 -22.41
N ARG A 796 -34.26 1.20 -23.34
CA ARG A 796 -34.61 2.46 -24.03
C ARG A 796 -35.67 2.22 -25.10
N ALA A 797 -36.73 1.51 -24.74
CA ALA A 797 -37.89 1.21 -25.56
C ALA A 797 -39.15 1.24 -24.67
N PRO A 798 -40.34 1.48 -25.25
CA PRO A 798 -41.60 1.41 -24.51
C PRO A 798 -41.80 0.03 -23.87
N ALA A 799 -42.59 -0.04 -22.81
CA ALA A 799 -42.95 -1.33 -22.22
C ALA A 799 -43.69 -2.22 -23.25
N PRO A 800 -43.34 -3.51 -23.37
CA PRO A 800 -43.96 -4.37 -24.36
C PRO A 800 -45.42 -4.71 -24.02
N GLN A 801 -46.26 -4.77 -25.05
CA GLN A 801 -47.59 -5.35 -24.95
C GLN A 801 -47.55 -6.80 -25.44
N ILE A 802 -47.92 -7.73 -24.56
CA ILE A 802 -47.91 -9.16 -24.85
C ILE A 802 -49.29 -9.62 -25.34
N THR A 803 -49.31 -10.31 -26.48
CA THR A 803 -50.51 -10.94 -27.02
C THR A 803 -50.23 -12.39 -27.35
N TYR A 804 -51.06 -13.31 -26.84
CA TYR A 804 -51.03 -14.71 -27.22
C TYR A 804 -52.01 -14.98 -28.36
N PHE A 805 -51.66 -15.88 -29.27
CA PHE A 805 -52.49 -16.26 -30.41
C PHE A 805 -52.28 -17.73 -30.75
N ASN A 806 -53.27 -18.33 -31.40
CA ASN A 806 -53.22 -19.74 -31.76
C ASN A 806 -52.96 -19.91 -33.26
N THR A 807 -52.20 -20.94 -33.60
CA THR A 807 -52.01 -21.42 -34.97
C THR A 807 -53.14 -22.37 -35.36
N GLU A 808 -53.27 -22.64 -36.66
CA GLU A 808 -54.29 -23.55 -37.20
C GLU A 808 -54.15 -25.00 -36.68
N ASP A 809 -52.91 -25.44 -36.45
CA ASP A 809 -52.59 -26.75 -35.88
C ASP A 809 -52.66 -26.79 -34.33
N GLY A 810 -53.17 -25.73 -33.70
CA GLY A 810 -53.51 -25.70 -32.28
C GLY A 810 -52.36 -25.38 -31.33
N LYS A 811 -51.26 -24.78 -31.81
CA LYS A 811 -50.17 -24.26 -30.96
C LYS A 811 -50.46 -22.83 -30.51
N THR A 812 -50.13 -22.52 -29.26
CA THR A 812 -50.23 -21.15 -28.73
C THR A 812 -48.87 -20.47 -28.79
N LEU A 813 -48.79 -19.36 -29.51
CA LEU A 813 -47.59 -18.55 -29.70
C LEU A 813 -47.74 -17.19 -29.01
N ARG A 814 -46.62 -16.45 -28.89
CA ARG A 814 -46.56 -15.15 -28.20
C ARG A 814 -46.03 -14.07 -29.13
N LEU A 815 -46.69 -12.91 -29.12
CA LEU A 815 -46.23 -11.66 -29.73
C LEU A 815 -45.94 -10.62 -28.64
N ALA A 816 -44.79 -9.96 -28.73
CA ALA A 816 -44.46 -8.79 -27.92
C ALA A 816 -44.35 -7.55 -28.82
N ARG A 817 -45.17 -6.52 -28.54
CA ARG A 817 -45.21 -5.27 -29.30
C ARG A 817 -44.56 -4.13 -28.53
N TYR A 818 -43.60 -3.45 -29.16
CA TYR A 818 -42.97 -2.22 -28.68
C TYR A 818 -43.39 -1.05 -29.58
N HIS A 819 -44.18 -0.13 -29.03
CA HIS A 819 -44.75 1.02 -29.76
C HIS A 819 -43.71 2.14 -30.01
N GLY A 820 -42.72 1.89 -30.85
CA GLY A 820 -41.61 2.81 -31.10
C GLY A 820 -41.93 4.02 -32.00
N GLY A 821 -42.90 3.89 -32.91
CA GLY A 821 -43.32 5.00 -33.78
C GLY A 821 -44.34 4.60 -34.84
N ASN A 822 -44.39 5.37 -35.94
CA ASN A 822 -45.44 5.31 -36.96
C ASN A 822 -44.95 4.86 -38.35
N LYS A 823 -43.71 4.38 -38.51
CA LYS A 823 -43.20 3.83 -39.78
C LYS A 823 -43.85 2.50 -40.20
N GLY A 824 -44.74 1.97 -39.36
CA GLY A 824 -45.52 0.75 -39.61
C GLY A 824 -44.93 -0.48 -38.92
N PRO A 825 -45.68 -1.60 -38.93
CA PRO A 825 -45.31 -2.80 -38.19
C PRO A 825 -44.16 -3.56 -38.85
N LEU A 826 -43.18 -3.91 -38.02
CA LEU A 826 -41.99 -4.69 -38.36
C LEU A 826 -41.92 -5.92 -37.46
N LEU A 827 -42.03 -7.12 -38.05
CA LEU A 827 -42.02 -8.39 -37.33
C LEU A 827 -40.62 -9.02 -37.31
N LEU A 828 -40.10 -9.32 -36.13
CA LEU A 828 -38.80 -9.95 -35.91
C LEU A 828 -39.00 -11.41 -35.53
N ILE A 829 -38.36 -12.31 -36.28
CA ILE A 829 -38.49 -13.76 -36.16
C ILE A 829 -37.12 -14.33 -35.75
N HIS A 830 -37.07 -14.98 -34.59
CA HIS A 830 -35.85 -15.53 -34.01
C HIS A 830 -35.43 -16.85 -34.68
N GLY A 831 -34.18 -17.25 -34.40
CA GLY A 831 -33.63 -18.56 -34.79
C GLY A 831 -34.01 -19.68 -33.84
N SER A 832 -33.46 -20.87 -34.06
CA SER A 832 -33.72 -22.01 -33.16
C SER A 832 -32.81 -21.99 -31.93
N GLY A 833 -33.25 -22.63 -30.84
CA GLY A 833 -32.46 -22.72 -29.58
C GLY A 833 -32.36 -21.40 -28.80
N VAL A 834 -33.09 -20.37 -29.25
CA VAL A 834 -33.17 -19.03 -28.68
C VAL A 834 -34.64 -18.56 -28.71
N SER A 835 -34.93 -17.44 -28.05
CA SER A 835 -36.24 -16.77 -28.13
C SER A 835 -36.11 -15.43 -28.83
N SER A 836 -37.23 -14.72 -28.97
CA SER A 836 -37.22 -13.34 -29.46
C SER A 836 -36.38 -12.37 -28.60
N ARG A 837 -35.99 -12.76 -27.38
CA ARG A 837 -35.13 -11.97 -26.50
C ARG A 837 -33.76 -11.65 -27.08
N ILE A 838 -33.27 -12.40 -28.07
CA ILE A 838 -32.01 -12.05 -28.75
C ILE A 838 -32.04 -10.63 -29.34
N PHE A 839 -33.22 -10.13 -29.72
CA PHE A 839 -33.39 -8.79 -30.27
C PHE A 839 -33.59 -7.71 -29.20
N SER A 840 -34.00 -8.09 -27.99
CA SER A 840 -34.38 -7.19 -26.89
C SER A 840 -33.56 -7.40 -25.61
N THR A 841 -32.38 -8.02 -25.72
CA THR A 841 -31.55 -8.35 -24.56
C THR A 841 -31.03 -7.10 -23.87
N ASP A 842 -31.01 -7.12 -22.54
CA ASP A 842 -30.48 -6.03 -21.71
C ASP A 842 -28.97 -6.20 -21.43
N LEU A 843 -28.36 -7.28 -21.94
CA LEU A 843 -26.95 -7.63 -21.73
C LEU A 843 -25.97 -6.79 -22.55
N ILE A 844 -26.43 -6.11 -23.59
CA ILE A 844 -25.59 -5.25 -24.43
C ILE A 844 -26.01 -3.79 -24.33
N GLY A 845 -25.12 -2.86 -24.71
CA GLY A 845 -25.36 -1.42 -24.66
C GLY A 845 -26.65 -0.98 -25.37
N THR A 846 -26.80 -1.25 -26.68
CA THR A 846 -27.99 -0.94 -27.49
C THR A 846 -28.43 -2.17 -28.28
N ASN A 847 -29.62 -2.71 -28.00
CA ASN A 847 -30.17 -3.85 -28.75
C ASN A 847 -31.00 -3.42 -29.98
N LEU A 848 -31.36 -4.39 -30.83
CA LEU A 848 -32.05 -4.12 -32.09
C LEU A 848 -33.44 -3.48 -31.87
N VAL A 849 -34.18 -3.88 -30.82
CA VAL A 849 -35.48 -3.29 -30.49
C VAL A 849 -35.35 -1.82 -30.10
N GLU A 850 -34.38 -1.48 -29.24
CA GLU A 850 -34.09 -0.10 -28.84
C GLU A 850 -33.73 0.75 -30.07
N PHE A 851 -32.89 0.20 -30.96
CA PHE A 851 -32.47 0.89 -32.17
C PHE A 851 -33.65 1.13 -33.15
N LEU A 852 -34.48 0.12 -33.38
CA LEU A 852 -35.64 0.22 -34.27
C LEU A 852 -36.75 1.13 -33.70
N CYS A 853 -36.97 1.11 -32.38
CA CYS A 853 -37.89 2.03 -31.72
C CYS A 853 -37.40 3.47 -31.83
N ALA A 854 -36.10 3.72 -31.64
CA ALA A 854 -35.48 5.02 -31.86
C ALA A 854 -35.60 5.48 -33.32
N ALA A 855 -35.59 4.54 -34.27
CA ALA A 855 -35.86 4.78 -35.69
C ALA A 855 -37.35 4.92 -36.05
N HIS A 856 -38.25 4.94 -35.06
CA HIS A 856 -39.71 5.12 -35.17
C HIS A 856 -40.50 3.96 -35.82
N TYR A 857 -40.00 2.73 -35.73
CA TYR A 857 -40.76 1.53 -36.13
C TYR A 857 -41.72 1.05 -35.03
N ASP A 858 -42.85 0.46 -35.44
CA ASP A 858 -43.71 -0.33 -34.55
C ASP A 858 -43.18 -1.76 -34.54
N VAL A 859 -42.45 -2.14 -33.48
CA VAL A 859 -41.63 -3.35 -33.47
C VAL A 859 -42.39 -4.50 -32.82
N TRP A 860 -42.49 -5.61 -33.55
CA TRP A 860 -43.19 -6.82 -33.12
C TRP A 860 -42.21 -7.98 -33.06
N LEU A 861 -42.17 -8.68 -31.94
CA LEU A 861 -41.35 -9.87 -31.75
C LEU A 861 -42.27 -11.07 -31.63
N VAL A 862 -42.05 -12.09 -32.46
CA VAL A 862 -42.77 -13.37 -32.32
C VAL A 862 -41.88 -14.39 -31.64
N ASP A 863 -42.43 -15.05 -30.63
CA ASP A 863 -41.90 -16.30 -30.12
C ASP A 863 -42.64 -17.44 -30.82
N LEU A 864 -41.92 -18.13 -31.71
CA LEU A 864 -42.40 -19.30 -32.47
C LEU A 864 -42.49 -20.53 -31.56
N ARG A 865 -43.07 -21.64 -32.07
CA ARG A 865 -43.19 -22.89 -31.29
C ARG A 865 -41.85 -23.41 -30.75
N VAL A 866 -40.75 -23.05 -31.38
CA VAL A 866 -39.35 -23.38 -31.02
C VAL A 866 -38.70 -22.39 -30.04
N SER A 867 -39.42 -21.35 -29.59
CA SER A 867 -38.90 -20.36 -28.65
C SER A 867 -38.66 -20.99 -27.28
N ILE A 868 -37.48 -20.74 -26.71
CA ILE A 868 -37.12 -21.21 -25.36
C ILE A 868 -37.99 -20.56 -24.25
N GLU A 869 -38.79 -19.56 -24.61
CA GLU A 869 -39.75 -18.89 -23.72
C GLU A 869 -41.14 -19.54 -23.72
N LEU A 870 -41.37 -20.55 -24.57
CA LEU A 870 -42.64 -21.26 -24.68
C LEU A 870 -42.48 -22.74 -24.28
N PRO A 871 -43.48 -23.33 -23.61
CA PRO A 871 -43.45 -24.77 -23.28
C PRO A 871 -43.33 -25.69 -24.50
N SER A 872 -43.73 -25.23 -25.68
CA SER A 872 -43.67 -25.98 -26.93
C SER A 872 -42.25 -26.23 -27.44
N ALA A 873 -41.22 -25.55 -26.92
CA ALA A 873 -39.83 -25.71 -27.38
C ALA A 873 -39.28 -27.14 -27.18
N THR A 874 -39.89 -27.93 -26.29
CA THR A 874 -39.53 -29.33 -26.03
C THR A 874 -40.40 -30.34 -26.80
N GLU A 875 -41.37 -29.87 -27.57
CA GLU A 875 -42.23 -30.73 -28.38
C GLU A 875 -41.58 -30.98 -29.76
N ARG A 876 -41.83 -32.17 -30.32
CA ARG A 876 -41.32 -32.51 -31.66
C ARG A 876 -41.90 -31.57 -32.71
N THR A 877 -41.05 -31.01 -33.56
CA THR A 877 -41.51 -30.11 -34.62
C THR A 877 -40.56 -30.08 -35.84
N THR A 878 -41.04 -29.49 -36.93
CA THR A 878 -40.31 -29.34 -38.19
C THR A 878 -40.32 -27.88 -38.66
N ALA A 879 -39.35 -27.49 -39.46
CA ALA A 879 -39.33 -26.18 -40.12
C ALA A 879 -40.53 -26.00 -41.07
N ASP A 880 -41.07 -27.12 -41.60
CA ASP A 880 -42.27 -27.15 -42.44
C ASP A 880 -43.51 -26.65 -41.67
N GLU A 881 -43.71 -27.11 -40.43
CA GLU A 881 -44.80 -26.66 -39.58
C GLU A 881 -44.68 -25.18 -39.20
N ILE A 882 -43.47 -24.71 -38.90
CA ILE A 882 -43.21 -23.29 -38.62
C ILE A 882 -43.56 -22.43 -39.85
N ALA A 883 -43.13 -22.88 -41.03
CA ALA A 883 -43.35 -22.16 -42.28
C ALA A 883 -44.83 -22.14 -42.70
N ARG A 884 -45.58 -23.23 -42.44
CA ARG A 884 -47.00 -23.34 -42.84
C ARG A 884 -47.98 -22.77 -41.82
N TYR A 885 -47.68 -22.85 -40.53
CA TYR A 885 -48.64 -22.51 -39.48
C TYR A 885 -48.21 -21.29 -38.65
N ASP A 886 -46.96 -21.23 -38.16
CA ASP A 886 -46.54 -20.20 -37.20
C ASP A 886 -46.41 -18.81 -37.85
N ILE A 887 -45.58 -18.72 -38.90
CA ILE A 887 -45.27 -17.44 -39.56
C ILE A 887 -46.54 -16.84 -40.19
N PRO A 888 -47.37 -17.60 -40.95
CA PRO A 888 -48.62 -17.06 -41.47
C PRO A 888 -49.59 -16.57 -40.38
N ALA A 889 -49.72 -17.31 -39.26
CA ALA A 889 -50.56 -16.89 -38.15
C ALA A 889 -50.02 -15.61 -37.47
N ALA A 890 -48.71 -15.48 -37.30
CA ALA A 890 -48.08 -14.29 -36.73
C ALA A 890 -48.31 -13.05 -37.64
N VAL A 891 -48.07 -13.19 -38.95
CA VAL A 891 -48.31 -12.11 -39.92
C VAL A 891 -49.79 -11.71 -39.94
N ALA A 892 -50.70 -12.68 -39.96
CA ALA A 892 -52.13 -12.42 -39.92
C ALA A 892 -52.54 -11.69 -38.63
N LYS A 893 -52.00 -12.11 -37.48
CA LYS A 893 -52.33 -11.51 -36.19
C LYS A 893 -51.81 -10.08 -36.07
N VAL A 894 -50.59 -9.80 -36.53
CA VAL A 894 -50.05 -8.42 -36.54
C VAL A 894 -50.91 -7.53 -37.43
N ARG A 895 -51.33 -7.99 -38.61
CA ARG A 895 -52.22 -7.24 -39.51
C ARG A 895 -53.60 -7.00 -38.91
N GLU A 896 -54.18 -8.00 -38.25
CA GLU A 896 -55.44 -7.88 -37.52
C GLU A 896 -55.36 -6.79 -36.44
N LEU A 897 -54.27 -6.77 -35.65
CA LEU A 897 -54.09 -5.85 -34.53
C LEU A 897 -53.69 -4.42 -34.95
N THR A 898 -53.13 -4.25 -36.15
CA THR A 898 -52.64 -2.96 -36.65
C THR A 898 -53.54 -2.34 -37.72
N GLY A 899 -54.38 -3.16 -38.38
CA GLY A 899 -55.24 -2.74 -39.48
C GLY A 899 -54.51 -2.48 -40.80
N VAL A 900 -53.24 -2.89 -40.95
CA VAL A 900 -52.45 -2.65 -42.17
C VAL A 900 -52.54 -3.80 -43.17
N ASP A 901 -52.42 -3.47 -44.47
CA ASP A 901 -52.48 -4.45 -45.55
C ASP A 901 -51.20 -5.30 -45.69
N GLY A 902 -50.05 -4.80 -45.26
CA GLY A 902 -48.79 -5.55 -45.28
C GLY A 902 -47.78 -5.04 -44.25
N ILE A 903 -46.87 -5.92 -43.83
CA ILE A 903 -45.85 -5.68 -42.81
C ILE A 903 -44.45 -5.91 -43.39
N GLN A 904 -43.41 -5.41 -42.71
CA GLN A 904 -42.02 -5.79 -42.99
C GLN A 904 -41.57 -6.87 -42.01
N VAL A 905 -40.60 -7.70 -42.41
CA VAL A 905 -40.15 -8.83 -41.58
C VAL A 905 -38.62 -8.92 -41.53
N ILE A 906 -38.06 -9.18 -40.35
CA ILE A 906 -36.66 -9.57 -40.18
C ILE A 906 -36.64 -11.02 -39.70
N GLY A 907 -36.03 -11.91 -40.45
CA GLY A 907 -35.83 -13.32 -40.07
C GLY A 907 -34.37 -13.63 -39.81
N HIS A 908 -34.06 -14.15 -38.63
CA HIS A 908 -32.69 -14.60 -38.29
C HIS A 908 -32.57 -16.12 -38.25
N CYS A 909 -31.52 -16.67 -38.86
CA CYS A 909 -31.21 -18.10 -38.85
C CYS A 909 -32.42 -18.96 -39.30
N LEU A 910 -32.92 -19.86 -38.47
CA LEU A 910 -34.12 -20.66 -38.75
C LEU A 910 -35.33 -19.79 -39.10
N GLY A 911 -35.49 -18.62 -38.46
CA GLY A 911 -36.56 -17.67 -38.78
C GLY A 911 -36.47 -17.15 -40.22
N GLY A 912 -35.26 -16.90 -40.73
CA GLY A 912 -35.04 -16.51 -42.13
C GLY A 912 -35.29 -17.66 -43.11
N LEU A 913 -34.85 -18.86 -42.76
CA LEU A 913 -35.08 -20.08 -43.54
C LEU A 913 -36.58 -20.40 -43.64
N ALA A 914 -37.29 -20.43 -42.50
CA ALA A 914 -38.73 -20.71 -42.44
C ALA A 914 -39.56 -19.61 -43.12
N LEU A 915 -39.16 -18.33 -43.00
CA LEU A 915 -39.81 -17.24 -43.73
C LEU A 915 -39.69 -17.42 -45.25
N SER A 916 -38.52 -17.87 -45.73
CA SER A 916 -38.30 -18.18 -47.15
C SER A 916 -39.24 -19.29 -47.62
N MET A 917 -39.39 -20.35 -46.82
CA MET A 917 -40.35 -21.43 -47.05
C MET A 917 -41.80 -20.91 -47.06
N SER A 918 -42.20 -20.06 -46.10
CA SER A 918 -43.55 -19.47 -46.05
C SER A 918 -43.86 -18.63 -47.29
N LEU A 919 -42.90 -17.80 -47.74
CA LEU A 919 -43.04 -16.98 -48.94
C LEU A 919 -43.25 -17.85 -50.18
N MET A 920 -42.47 -18.92 -50.34
CA MET A 920 -42.63 -19.90 -51.43
C MET A 920 -43.94 -20.70 -51.32
N SER A 921 -44.48 -20.87 -50.11
CA SER A 921 -45.82 -21.44 -49.87
C SER A 921 -46.97 -20.45 -50.08
N GLY A 922 -46.69 -19.21 -50.51
CA GLY A 922 -47.71 -18.22 -50.86
C GLY A 922 -48.14 -17.29 -49.71
N LEU A 923 -47.30 -17.09 -48.69
CA LEU A 923 -47.53 -16.13 -47.61
C LEU A 923 -47.91 -14.74 -48.17
N LYS A 924 -49.03 -14.19 -47.67
CA LYS A 924 -49.55 -12.86 -48.04
C LYS A 924 -49.31 -11.86 -46.90
N GLY A 925 -49.20 -10.58 -47.25
CA GLY A 925 -49.12 -9.50 -46.26
C GLY A 925 -47.70 -9.18 -45.77
N VAL A 926 -46.66 -9.64 -46.46
CA VAL A 926 -45.27 -9.18 -46.28
C VAL A 926 -44.87 -8.32 -47.47
N ARG A 927 -44.39 -7.10 -47.23
CA ARG A 927 -44.03 -6.13 -48.29
C ARG A 927 -42.52 -6.05 -48.56
N SER A 928 -41.69 -6.28 -47.55
CA SER A 928 -40.23 -6.50 -47.71
C SER A 928 -39.69 -7.34 -46.56
N ALA A 929 -38.51 -7.94 -46.76
CA ALA A 929 -37.86 -8.75 -45.74
C ALA A 929 -36.35 -8.48 -45.61
N VAL A 930 -35.82 -8.69 -44.41
CA VAL A 930 -34.38 -8.79 -44.13
C VAL A 930 -34.08 -10.21 -43.62
N MET A 931 -33.20 -10.92 -44.31
CA MET A 931 -32.79 -12.28 -43.98
C MET A 931 -31.38 -12.26 -43.39
N SER A 932 -31.24 -12.67 -42.13
CA SER A 932 -29.96 -12.72 -41.44
C SER A 932 -29.42 -14.15 -41.38
N GLN A 933 -28.18 -14.33 -41.86
CA GLN A 933 -27.35 -15.53 -41.90
C GLN A 933 -27.83 -16.71 -42.76
N VAL A 934 -29.13 -16.98 -42.88
CA VAL A 934 -29.64 -18.14 -43.65
C VAL A 934 -30.96 -17.80 -44.33
N SER A 935 -31.18 -18.37 -45.52
CA SER A 935 -32.43 -18.30 -46.28
C SER A 935 -32.70 -19.65 -46.98
N ALA A 936 -33.00 -19.67 -48.29
CA ALA A 936 -33.39 -20.87 -49.02
C ALA A 936 -32.26 -21.91 -49.23
N HIS A 937 -30.99 -21.52 -49.09
CA HIS A 937 -29.84 -22.43 -49.24
C HIS A 937 -29.02 -22.50 -47.93
N PRO A 938 -29.22 -23.51 -47.07
CA PRO A 938 -28.43 -23.67 -45.85
C PRO A 938 -27.08 -24.37 -46.13
N VAL A 939 -25.97 -23.63 -46.13
CA VAL A 939 -24.61 -24.16 -46.37
C VAL A 939 -23.79 -24.11 -45.07
N PRO A 940 -23.60 -25.23 -44.35
CA PRO A 940 -22.91 -25.22 -43.06
C PRO A 940 -21.38 -25.34 -43.20
N GLY A 941 -20.65 -25.03 -42.12
CA GLY A 941 -19.20 -25.24 -42.04
C GLY A 941 -18.77 -26.71 -42.18
N LEU A 942 -17.48 -26.95 -42.44
CA LEU A 942 -16.93 -28.29 -42.75
C LEU A 942 -17.30 -29.36 -41.70
N LEU A 943 -17.15 -29.05 -40.41
CA LEU A 943 -17.40 -29.99 -39.32
C LEU A 943 -18.90 -30.34 -39.19
N GLN A 944 -19.77 -29.35 -39.42
CA GLN A 944 -21.23 -29.55 -39.39
C GLN A 944 -21.71 -30.32 -40.63
N ARG A 945 -21.07 -30.12 -41.79
CA ARG A 945 -21.31 -30.93 -42.99
C ARG A 945 -20.95 -32.41 -42.78
N VAL A 946 -19.86 -32.68 -42.07
CA VAL A 946 -19.49 -34.05 -41.66
C VAL A 946 -20.52 -34.65 -40.71
N LYS A 947 -20.95 -33.91 -39.67
CA LYS A 947 -22.01 -34.35 -38.73
C LYS A 947 -23.34 -34.64 -39.45
N ALA A 948 -23.75 -33.78 -40.39
CA ALA A 948 -24.96 -33.97 -41.18
C ALA A 948 -24.90 -35.21 -42.11
N GLY A 949 -23.70 -35.58 -42.59
CA GLY A 949 -23.47 -36.80 -43.38
C GLY A 949 -23.37 -38.08 -42.54
N LEU A 950 -22.99 -37.98 -41.28
CA LEU A 950 -22.79 -39.12 -40.36
C LEU A 950 -24.05 -39.50 -39.56
N HIS A 951 -25.20 -38.89 -39.83
CA HIS A 951 -26.44 -39.20 -39.09
C HIS A 951 -26.30 -39.00 -37.56
N THR A 952 -25.45 -38.05 -37.14
CA THR A 952 -25.12 -37.82 -35.73
C THR A 952 -26.33 -37.61 -34.81
N PRO A 953 -27.41 -36.91 -35.22
CA PRO A 953 -28.64 -36.83 -34.43
C PRO A 953 -29.28 -38.21 -34.15
N GLN A 954 -29.30 -39.11 -35.13
CA GLN A 954 -29.81 -40.47 -34.95
C GLN A 954 -28.92 -41.33 -34.03
N ILE A 955 -27.61 -41.08 -34.05
CA ILE A 955 -26.64 -41.71 -33.14
C ILE A 955 -26.86 -41.22 -31.69
N LEU A 956 -27.04 -39.91 -31.49
CA LEU A 956 -27.29 -39.32 -30.17
C LEU A 956 -28.63 -39.79 -29.58
N GLN A 957 -29.67 -39.93 -30.41
CA GLN A 957 -30.94 -40.54 -30.00
C GLN A 957 -30.80 -42.03 -29.62
N HIS A 958 -29.99 -42.81 -30.35
CA HIS A 958 -29.68 -44.20 -30.00
C HIS A 958 -28.92 -44.35 -28.68
N LEU A 959 -28.18 -43.31 -28.27
CA LEU A 959 -27.46 -43.24 -26.99
C LEU A 959 -28.34 -42.69 -25.85
N GLY A 960 -29.63 -42.44 -26.08
CA GLY A 960 -30.60 -42.04 -25.05
C GLY A 960 -30.66 -40.53 -24.77
N ILE A 961 -29.95 -39.70 -25.54
CA ILE A 961 -29.97 -38.23 -25.41
C ILE A 961 -31.19 -37.71 -26.19
N LYS A 962 -32.21 -37.23 -25.46
CA LYS A 962 -33.49 -36.78 -26.04
C LYS A 962 -33.62 -35.26 -26.17
N ASP A 963 -32.86 -34.52 -25.38
CA ASP A 963 -32.72 -33.07 -25.43
C ASP A 963 -31.23 -32.72 -25.24
N MET A 964 -30.81 -31.57 -25.76
CA MET A 964 -29.47 -31.03 -25.51
C MET A 964 -29.65 -29.60 -25.01
N THR A 965 -29.43 -29.40 -23.71
CA THR A 965 -29.73 -28.14 -23.02
C THR A 965 -28.48 -27.26 -22.91
N ALA A 966 -28.65 -25.95 -23.07
CA ALA A 966 -27.64 -24.95 -22.74
C ALA A 966 -27.52 -24.70 -21.22
N TYR A 967 -28.41 -25.26 -20.41
CA TYR A 967 -28.42 -25.14 -18.96
C TYR A 967 -27.49 -26.18 -18.32
N THR A 968 -26.30 -25.77 -17.91
CA THR A 968 -25.32 -26.63 -17.24
C THR A 968 -25.36 -26.37 -15.73
N GLN A 969 -25.85 -27.34 -14.95
CA GLN A 969 -25.72 -27.34 -13.48
C GLN A 969 -24.56 -28.25 -13.08
N HIS A 970 -23.85 -27.90 -12.00
CA HIS A 970 -22.77 -28.75 -11.47
C HIS A 970 -23.37 -29.97 -10.73
N GLU A 971 -23.88 -30.96 -11.46
CA GLU A 971 -24.37 -32.21 -10.89
C GLU A 971 -23.23 -33.21 -10.62
N LYS A 972 -23.49 -34.26 -9.82
CA LYS A 972 -22.49 -35.31 -9.57
C LYS A 972 -22.36 -36.23 -10.78
N TRP A 973 -21.19 -36.87 -10.89
CA TRP A 973 -20.90 -37.92 -11.86
C TRP A 973 -22.07 -38.93 -11.98
N PRO A 974 -22.51 -39.31 -13.20
CA PRO A 974 -21.86 -39.15 -14.50
C PRO A 974 -22.37 -37.98 -15.39
N ASN A 975 -23.19 -37.06 -14.88
CA ASN A 975 -23.93 -36.10 -15.71
C ASN A 975 -23.08 -35.00 -16.40
N ASN A 976 -21.84 -34.73 -15.94
CA ASN A 976 -20.96 -33.67 -16.49
C ASN A 976 -19.88 -34.18 -17.46
N LEU A 977 -19.88 -35.48 -17.81
CA LEU A 977 -18.84 -36.08 -18.68
C LEU A 977 -18.75 -35.39 -20.06
N LEU A 978 -19.89 -34.94 -20.58
CA LEU A 978 -19.95 -34.21 -21.85
C LEU A 978 -19.25 -32.85 -21.74
N ASP A 979 -19.47 -32.11 -20.66
CA ASP A 979 -18.88 -30.76 -20.47
C ASP A 979 -17.36 -30.82 -20.33
N ASP A 980 -16.85 -31.81 -19.60
CA ASP A 980 -15.41 -32.05 -19.47
C ASP A 980 -14.77 -32.53 -20.79
N ALA A 981 -15.50 -33.31 -21.60
CA ALA A 981 -15.03 -33.74 -22.91
C ALA A 981 -15.03 -32.60 -23.95
N LEU A 982 -16.03 -31.71 -23.90
CA LEU A 982 -16.16 -30.60 -24.84
C LEU A 982 -15.08 -29.52 -24.69
N LYS A 983 -14.33 -29.50 -23.57
CA LYS A 983 -13.12 -28.65 -23.45
C LYS A 983 -12.05 -28.95 -24.51
N PHE A 984 -12.05 -30.17 -25.03
CA PHE A 984 -11.12 -30.61 -26.07
C PHE A 984 -11.72 -30.50 -27.48
N PHE A 985 -12.91 -29.90 -27.62
CA PHE A 985 -13.53 -29.71 -28.93
C PHE A 985 -12.72 -28.69 -29.75
N PRO A 986 -12.36 -29.01 -31.01
CA PRO A 986 -11.44 -28.19 -31.78
C PRO A 986 -12.08 -26.85 -32.19
N VAL A 987 -11.59 -25.76 -31.60
CA VAL A 987 -11.87 -24.36 -31.96
C VAL A 987 -10.55 -23.61 -32.19
N GLU A 988 -10.60 -22.45 -32.83
CA GLU A 988 -9.40 -21.60 -32.97
C GLU A 988 -8.92 -21.12 -31.59
N ARG A 989 -7.62 -20.84 -31.47
CA ARG A 989 -6.99 -20.56 -30.17
C ARG A 989 -7.58 -19.34 -29.46
N ASP A 990 -8.07 -18.37 -30.23
CA ASP A 990 -8.66 -17.13 -29.72
C ASP A 990 -10.14 -17.30 -29.32
N GLU A 991 -10.71 -18.49 -29.53
CA GLU A 991 -12.11 -18.83 -29.27
C GLU A 991 -12.28 -19.83 -28.09
N THR A 992 -11.21 -20.08 -27.32
CA THR A 992 -11.26 -20.94 -26.13
C THR A 992 -11.74 -20.16 -24.91
N CYS A 993 -12.66 -20.71 -24.11
CA CYS A 993 -13.11 -20.09 -22.86
C CYS A 993 -13.40 -21.14 -21.77
N ASN A 994 -13.85 -20.70 -20.60
CA ASN A 994 -14.24 -21.58 -19.48
C ASN A 994 -15.77 -21.74 -19.32
N SER A 995 -16.57 -21.26 -20.28
CA SER A 995 -18.03 -21.29 -20.25
C SER A 995 -18.56 -22.62 -20.82
N PRO A 996 -19.16 -23.50 -20.00
CA PRO A 996 -19.75 -24.75 -20.48
C PRO A 996 -20.93 -24.51 -21.44
N VAL A 997 -21.66 -23.41 -21.25
CA VAL A 997 -22.75 -22.98 -22.15
C VAL A 997 -22.20 -22.64 -23.54
N CYS A 998 -21.09 -21.91 -23.61
CA CYS A 998 -20.41 -21.58 -24.86
C CYS A 998 -19.92 -22.85 -25.58
N HIS A 999 -19.29 -23.77 -24.85
CA HIS A 999 -18.82 -25.05 -25.41
C HIS A 999 -19.96 -25.90 -25.98
N ARG A 1000 -21.08 -26.01 -25.26
CA ARG A 1000 -22.27 -26.73 -25.74
C ARG A 1000 -22.87 -26.05 -26.96
N ALA A 1001 -23.04 -24.73 -26.95
CA ALA A 1001 -23.58 -23.98 -28.09
C ALA A 1001 -22.71 -24.18 -29.35
N THR A 1002 -21.38 -24.09 -29.22
CA THR A 1002 -20.43 -24.32 -30.31
C THR A 1002 -20.45 -25.76 -30.81
N PHE A 1003 -20.56 -26.74 -29.91
CA PHE A 1003 -20.69 -28.14 -30.30
C PHE A 1003 -21.99 -28.40 -31.09
N LEU A 1004 -23.10 -27.82 -30.63
CA LEU A 1004 -24.43 -28.03 -31.20
C LEU A 1004 -24.59 -27.36 -32.56
N TYR A 1005 -24.32 -26.06 -32.62
CA TYR A 1005 -24.68 -25.22 -33.77
C TYR A 1005 -23.47 -24.88 -34.65
N GLY A 1006 -22.24 -25.13 -34.17
CA GLY A 1006 -21.02 -24.53 -34.73
C GLY A 1006 -20.70 -23.20 -34.03
N LEU A 1007 -19.56 -22.59 -34.35
CA LEU A 1007 -19.17 -21.31 -33.74
C LEU A 1007 -20.20 -20.23 -34.09
N LEU A 1008 -20.96 -19.79 -33.09
CA LEU A 1008 -22.09 -18.88 -33.25
C LEU A 1008 -21.67 -17.41 -33.22
N TYR A 1009 -20.59 -17.09 -32.54
CA TYR A 1009 -20.10 -15.74 -32.30
C TYR A 1009 -18.58 -15.79 -32.20
N GLU A 1010 -17.94 -14.67 -32.52
CA GLU A 1010 -16.52 -14.45 -32.20
C GLU A 1010 -16.43 -13.91 -30.77
N HIS A 1011 -15.54 -14.44 -29.93
CA HIS A 1011 -15.40 -13.94 -28.55
C HIS A 1011 -15.02 -12.45 -28.52
N GLU A 1012 -14.33 -11.95 -29.55
CA GLU A 1012 -14.06 -10.50 -29.71
C GLU A 1012 -15.35 -9.66 -29.79
N GLN A 1013 -16.47 -10.22 -30.26
CA GLN A 1013 -17.75 -9.52 -30.38
C GLN A 1013 -18.61 -9.61 -29.10
N LEU A 1014 -18.16 -10.34 -28.07
CA LEU A 1014 -18.84 -10.43 -26.79
C LEU A 1014 -18.26 -9.45 -25.77
N ASP A 1015 -19.10 -8.95 -24.86
CA ASP A 1015 -18.68 -8.29 -23.63
C ASP A 1015 -18.87 -9.24 -22.41
N GLU A 1016 -18.35 -8.86 -21.24
CA GLU A 1016 -18.34 -9.76 -20.06
C GLU A 1016 -19.74 -10.08 -19.59
N GLN A 1017 -20.59 -9.07 -19.63
CA GLN A 1017 -21.97 -9.19 -19.22
C GLN A 1017 -22.72 -10.17 -20.14
N LEU A 1018 -22.52 -10.10 -21.45
CA LEU A 1018 -23.12 -11.02 -22.42
C LEU A 1018 -22.55 -12.43 -22.28
N HIS A 1019 -21.22 -12.58 -22.22
CA HIS A 1019 -20.56 -13.90 -22.17
C HIS A 1019 -20.87 -14.67 -20.87
N ALA A 1020 -20.88 -13.98 -19.72
CA ALA A 1020 -21.21 -14.58 -18.43
C ALA A 1020 -22.71 -14.92 -18.27
N ASN A 1021 -23.58 -14.41 -19.14
CA ASN A 1021 -25.04 -14.58 -19.05
C ASN A 1021 -25.66 -15.23 -20.31
N LEU A 1022 -24.87 -15.95 -21.11
CA LEU A 1022 -25.35 -16.63 -22.32
C LEU A 1022 -26.53 -17.60 -22.04
N GLN A 1023 -26.60 -18.18 -20.84
CA GLN A 1023 -27.72 -19.02 -20.38
C GLN A 1023 -29.08 -18.31 -20.42
N GLU A 1024 -29.13 -16.98 -20.43
CA GLU A 1024 -30.40 -16.24 -20.57
C GLU A 1024 -30.92 -16.18 -22.01
N LEU A 1025 -30.07 -16.46 -22.99
CA LEU A 1025 -30.38 -16.32 -24.42
C LEU A 1025 -30.47 -17.67 -25.14
N PHE A 1026 -29.76 -18.68 -24.64
CA PHE A 1026 -29.71 -20.03 -25.23
C PHE A 1026 -30.42 -21.05 -24.34
N GLY A 1027 -31.14 -22.00 -24.94
CA GLY A 1027 -31.94 -22.99 -24.20
C GLY A 1027 -32.08 -24.34 -24.88
N ILE A 1028 -33.13 -25.08 -24.50
CA ILE A 1028 -33.40 -26.45 -24.95
C ILE A 1028 -33.83 -26.45 -26.41
N HIS A 1029 -33.42 -27.47 -27.16
CA HIS A 1029 -33.75 -27.64 -28.58
C HIS A 1029 -34.20 -29.08 -28.87
N ASP A 1030 -35.26 -29.23 -29.67
CA ASP A 1030 -35.75 -30.52 -30.14
C ASP A 1030 -34.85 -31.14 -31.22
N VAL A 1031 -34.65 -32.45 -31.18
CA VAL A 1031 -33.74 -33.16 -32.09
C VAL A 1031 -34.37 -33.44 -33.46
N GLU A 1032 -35.70 -33.47 -33.58
CA GLU A 1032 -36.38 -33.78 -34.84
C GLU A 1032 -36.19 -32.67 -35.89
N LEU A 1033 -36.21 -31.40 -35.45
CA LEU A 1033 -35.92 -30.26 -36.31
C LEU A 1033 -34.54 -30.36 -36.99
N PHE A 1034 -33.53 -30.89 -36.30
CA PHE A 1034 -32.20 -31.10 -36.88
C PHE A 1034 -32.19 -32.16 -37.99
N ASN A 1035 -33.09 -33.15 -37.95
CA ASN A 1035 -33.21 -34.15 -39.02
C ASN A 1035 -33.60 -33.49 -40.34
N GLN A 1036 -34.58 -32.58 -40.30
CA GLN A 1036 -35.01 -31.84 -41.49
C GLN A 1036 -33.94 -30.85 -41.95
N LEU A 1037 -33.30 -30.09 -41.04
CA LEU A 1037 -32.19 -29.21 -41.40
C LEU A 1037 -31.05 -29.96 -42.07
N ALA A 1038 -30.71 -31.16 -41.58
CA ALA A 1038 -29.72 -32.03 -42.21
C ALA A 1038 -30.17 -32.52 -43.60
N ALA A 1039 -31.47 -32.77 -43.80
CA ALA A 1039 -32.02 -33.10 -45.12
C ALA A 1039 -31.89 -31.93 -46.10
N MET A 1040 -32.17 -30.70 -45.66
CA MET A 1040 -31.97 -29.49 -46.47
C MET A 1040 -30.50 -29.27 -46.84
N VAL A 1041 -29.58 -29.46 -45.88
CA VAL A 1041 -28.13 -29.39 -46.14
C VAL A 1041 -27.69 -30.42 -47.19
N ARG A 1042 -28.22 -31.65 -47.14
CA ARG A 1042 -27.92 -32.70 -48.12
C ARG A 1042 -28.50 -32.41 -49.51
N ALA A 1043 -29.71 -31.83 -49.57
CA ALA A 1043 -30.34 -31.40 -50.81
C ALA A 1043 -29.69 -30.13 -51.39
N GLY A 1044 -29.00 -29.35 -50.55
CA GLY A 1044 -28.39 -28.06 -50.90
C GLY A 1044 -29.37 -26.89 -50.92
N HIS A 1045 -30.65 -27.12 -50.63
CA HIS A 1045 -31.73 -26.14 -50.60
C HIS A 1045 -32.84 -26.59 -49.64
N VAL A 1046 -33.81 -25.73 -49.35
CA VAL A 1046 -34.96 -26.06 -48.49
C VAL A 1046 -35.86 -27.14 -49.09
N VAL A 1047 -36.20 -28.15 -48.28
CA VAL A 1047 -37.08 -29.27 -48.61
C VAL A 1047 -38.09 -29.51 -47.48
N ASP A 1048 -39.19 -30.21 -47.75
CA ASP A 1048 -40.16 -30.54 -46.72
C ASP A 1048 -39.63 -31.58 -45.70
N ALA A 1049 -40.49 -31.96 -44.74
CA ALA A 1049 -40.12 -32.93 -43.70
C ALA A 1049 -39.80 -34.33 -44.25
N ASN A 1050 -40.28 -34.68 -45.45
CA ASN A 1050 -39.98 -35.95 -46.11
C ASN A 1050 -38.71 -35.87 -46.98
N GLY A 1051 -38.18 -34.67 -47.20
CA GLY A 1051 -37.03 -34.41 -48.06
C GLY A 1051 -37.39 -34.11 -49.52
N ASP A 1052 -38.68 -33.86 -49.81
CA ASP A 1052 -39.15 -33.54 -51.16
C ASP A 1052 -38.98 -32.03 -51.47
N ASP A 1053 -38.57 -31.71 -52.70
CA ASP A 1053 -38.42 -30.33 -53.18
C ASP A 1053 -39.78 -29.73 -53.59
N VAL A 1054 -40.55 -29.31 -52.59
CA VAL A 1054 -41.87 -28.69 -52.78
C VAL A 1054 -41.81 -27.15 -52.75
N TYR A 1055 -40.67 -26.57 -52.35
CA TYR A 1055 -40.50 -25.14 -52.12
C TYR A 1055 -39.85 -24.44 -53.31
N MET A 1056 -38.71 -24.94 -53.81
CA MET A 1056 -37.96 -24.26 -54.89
C MET A 1056 -38.76 -24.09 -56.19
N PRO A 1057 -39.66 -25.02 -56.60
CA PRO A 1057 -40.54 -24.78 -57.74
C PRO A 1057 -41.38 -23.50 -57.61
N ASN A 1058 -41.65 -23.05 -56.38
CA ASN A 1058 -42.48 -21.89 -56.05
C ASN A 1058 -41.67 -20.64 -55.65
N ILE A 1059 -40.38 -20.56 -56.03
CA ILE A 1059 -39.48 -19.42 -55.74
C ILE A 1059 -40.04 -18.04 -56.15
N ALA A 1060 -41.05 -17.99 -57.04
CA ALA A 1060 -41.77 -16.75 -57.37
C ALA A 1060 -42.44 -16.08 -56.14
N GLY A 1061 -42.70 -16.83 -55.08
CA GLY A 1061 -43.16 -16.28 -53.80
C GLY A 1061 -42.14 -15.35 -53.11
N MET A 1062 -40.86 -15.45 -53.46
CA MET A 1062 -39.79 -14.57 -53.00
C MET A 1062 -39.55 -13.36 -53.92
N LYS A 1063 -40.49 -13.06 -54.84
CA LYS A 1063 -40.46 -11.86 -55.69
C LYS A 1063 -41.01 -10.63 -54.96
N LEU A 1064 -40.27 -10.17 -53.96
CA LEU A 1064 -40.46 -8.93 -53.21
C LEU A 1064 -39.09 -8.37 -52.81
N PRO A 1065 -38.99 -7.12 -52.33
CA PRO A 1065 -37.74 -6.60 -51.80
C PRO A 1065 -37.18 -7.50 -50.67
N ILE A 1066 -35.98 -8.08 -50.85
CA ILE A 1066 -35.24 -8.80 -49.80
C ILE A 1066 -33.78 -8.32 -49.65
N ALA A 1067 -33.38 -7.97 -48.42
CA ALA A 1067 -31.98 -7.75 -48.06
C ALA A 1067 -31.41 -8.96 -47.31
N PHE A 1068 -30.16 -9.33 -47.61
CA PHE A 1068 -29.42 -10.40 -46.92
C PHE A 1068 -28.28 -9.81 -46.10
N ILE A 1069 -28.18 -10.21 -44.82
CA ILE A 1069 -27.09 -9.80 -43.92
C ILE A 1069 -26.36 -11.04 -43.41
N HIS A 1070 -25.04 -11.07 -43.52
CA HIS A 1070 -24.24 -12.23 -43.16
C HIS A 1070 -22.91 -11.82 -42.50
N GLY A 1071 -22.46 -12.54 -41.47
CA GLY A 1071 -21.13 -12.33 -40.89
C GLY A 1071 -20.02 -13.01 -41.70
N SER A 1072 -18.89 -12.34 -41.94
CA SER A 1072 -17.78 -12.88 -42.76
C SER A 1072 -17.12 -14.12 -42.16
N LYS A 1073 -17.16 -14.26 -40.84
CA LYS A 1073 -16.58 -15.37 -40.07
C LYS A 1073 -17.58 -16.43 -39.61
N ASN A 1074 -18.84 -16.35 -40.07
CA ASN A 1074 -19.87 -17.31 -39.65
C ASN A 1074 -19.53 -18.76 -40.08
N LEU A 1075 -19.20 -19.61 -39.10
CA LEU A 1075 -18.91 -21.04 -39.28
C LEU A 1075 -20.12 -21.96 -39.04
N CYS A 1076 -21.22 -21.44 -38.48
CA CYS A 1076 -22.50 -22.14 -38.37
C CYS A 1076 -23.11 -22.37 -39.75
N TYR A 1077 -23.30 -21.27 -40.50
CA TYR A 1077 -23.69 -21.25 -41.91
C TYR A 1077 -22.79 -20.29 -42.68
N LEU A 1078 -22.02 -20.82 -43.62
CA LEU A 1078 -21.04 -20.06 -44.38
C LEU A 1078 -21.71 -18.91 -45.15
N PRO A 1079 -21.00 -17.80 -45.42
CA PRO A 1079 -21.49 -16.67 -46.22
C PRO A 1079 -22.14 -17.06 -47.55
N THR A 1080 -21.69 -18.17 -48.14
CA THR A 1080 -22.26 -18.77 -49.36
C THR A 1080 -23.76 -19.10 -49.23
N SER A 1081 -24.28 -19.32 -48.01
CA SER A 1081 -25.70 -19.63 -47.78
C SER A 1081 -26.64 -18.53 -48.29
N THR A 1082 -26.36 -17.27 -47.94
CA THR A 1082 -27.17 -16.14 -48.44
C THR A 1082 -26.79 -15.73 -49.85
N GLU A 1083 -25.52 -15.94 -50.24
CA GLU A 1083 -25.03 -15.68 -51.60
C GLU A 1083 -25.79 -16.49 -52.64
N MET A 1084 -25.93 -17.80 -52.44
CA MET A 1084 -26.65 -18.69 -53.37
C MET A 1084 -28.12 -18.30 -53.53
N THR A 1085 -28.80 -17.92 -52.44
CA THR A 1085 -30.19 -17.45 -52.53
C THR A 1085 -30.28 -16.11 -53.24
N TYR A 1086 -29.39 -15.17 -52.92
CA TYR A 1086 -29.33 -13.86 -53.56
C TYR A 1086 -29.08 -13.99 -55.07
N ASP A 1087 -28.06 -14.74 -55.48
CA ASP A 1087 -27.70 -14.93 -56.88
C ASP A 1087 -28.85 -15.56 -57.68
N LEU A 1088 -29.51 -16.58 -57.12
CA LEU A 1088 -30.67 -17.21 -57.75
C LEU A 1088 -31.83 -16.22 -57.97
N LEU A 1089 -32.11 -15.36 -57.00
CA LEU A 1089 -33.19 -14.37 -57.09
C LEU A 1089 -32.84 -13.27 -58.10
N VAL A 1090 -31.59 -12.80 -58.11
CA VAL A 1090 -31.09 -11.82 -59.08
C VAL A 1090 -31.13 -12.40 -60.50
N GLU A 1091 -30.69 -13.64 -60.68
CA GLU A 1091 -30.74 -14.34 -61.97
C GLU A 1091 -32.17 -14.45 -62.50
N LYS A 1092 -33.13 -14.78 -61.62
CA LYS A 1092 -34.51 -15.06 -62.04
C LYS A 1092 -35.40 -13.82 -62.16
N PHE A 1093 -35.16 -12.78 -61.36
CA PHE A 1093 -36.07 -11.63 -61.22
C PHE A 1093 -35.40 -10.26 -61.40
N GLY A 1094 -34.08 -10.20 -61.60
CA GLY A 1094 -33.29 -8.98 -61.72
C GLY A 1094 -32.85 -8.41 -60.34
N PRO A 1095 -31.83 -7.53 -60.31
CA PRO A 1095 -31.20 -7.07 -59.07
C PRO A 1095 -31.98 -6.00 -58.30
N GLU A 1096 -33.00 -5.36 -58.90
CA GLU A 1096 -33.62 -4.13 -58.36
C GLU A 1096 -34.26 -4.28 -56.97
N ASN A 1097 -34.65 -5.50 -56.59
CA ASN A 1097 -35.33 -5.80 -55.32
C ASN A 1097 -34.44 -6.57 -54.34
N TYR A 1098 -33.15 -6.75 -54.61
CA TYR A 1098 -32.29 -7.60 -53.79
C TYR A 1098 -30.99 -6.89 -53.44
N GLU A 1099 -30.58 -6.97 -52.17
CA GLU A 1099 -29.27 -6.53 -51.72
C GLU A 1099 -28.63 -7.54 -50.78
N ARG A 1100 -27.30 -7.59 -50.73
CA ARG A 1100 -26.56 -8.47 -49.84
C ARG A 1100 -25.38 -7.74 -49.20
N HIS A 1101 -25.26 -7.87 -47.88
CA HIS A 1101 -24.21 -7.26 -47.06
C HIS A 1101 -23.49 -8.32 -46.25
N VAL A 1102 -22.17 -8.38 -46.41
CA VAL A 1102 -21.29 -9.24 -45.59
C VAL A 1102 -20.54 -8.34 -44.61
N ILE A 1103 -20.71 -8.60 -43.31
CA ILE A 1103 -20.15 -7.79 -42.23
C ILE A 1103 -18.83 -8.42 -41.79
N ASP A 1104 -17.73 -7.67 -41.92
CA ASP A 1104 -16.41 -8.19 -41.62
C ASP A 1104 -16.15 -8.36 -40.12
N GLY A 1105 -15.52 -9.48 -39.71
CA GLY A 1105 -15.19 -9.77 -38.31
C GLY A 1105 -16.39 -10.22 -37.45
N TYR A 1106 -17.53 -10.52 -38.07
CA TYR A 1106 -18.75 -10.98 -37.39
C TYR A 1106 -19.01 -12.46 -37.66
N GLY A 1107 -19.37 -13.20 -36.62
CA GLY A 1107 -19.87 -14.57 -36.66
C GLY A 1107 -21.36 -14.66 -37.00
N HIS A 1108 -22.03 -15.74 -36.56
CA HIS A 1108 -23.42 -16.02 -36.89
C HIS A 1108 -24.40 -15.04 -36.22
N ILE A 1109 -24.44 -15.01 -34.88
CA ILE A 1109 -25.41 -14.22 -34.13
C ILE A 1109 -24.88 -12.82 -33.77
N ASP A 1110 -23.60 -12.55 -34.02
CA ASP A 1110 -22.98 -11.24 -33.78
C ASP A 1110 -23.70 -10.11 -34.53
N CYS A 1111 -24.28 -10.40 -35.70
CA CYS A 1111 -25.06 -9.39 -36.43
C CYS A 1111 -26.37 -8.99 -35.72
N VAL A 1112 -26.77 -9.71 -34.68
CA VAL A 1112 -27.98 -9.46 -33.89
C VAL A 1112 -27.65 -8.79 -32.56
N PHE A 1113 -26.60 -9.24 -31.86
CA PHE A 1113 -26.26 -8.72 -30.53
C PHE A 1113 -24.76 -8.54 -30.26
N GLY A 1114 -23.89 -8.55 -31.27
CA GLY A 1114 -22.48 -8.26 -31.09
C GLY A 1114 -22.27 -6.88 -30.47
N LYS A 1115 -21.21 -6.70 -29.68
CA LYS A 1115 -20.94 -5.48 -28.89
C LYS A 1115 -20.99 -4.18 -29.70
N ARG A 1116 -20.71 -4.25 -31.01
CA ARG A 1116 -20.76 -3.13 -31.96
C ARG A 1116 -21.85 -3.23 -33.04
N ALA A 1117 -22.75 -4.20 -32.97
CA ALA A 1117 -23.77 -4.43 -34.00
C ALA A 1117 -24.67 -3.19 -34.25
N ALA A 1118 -24.91 -2.39 -33.22
CA ALA A 1118 -25.67 -1.14 -33.34
C ALA A 1118 -24.99 -0.05 -34.19
N LEU A 1119 -23.67 -0.13 -34.34
CA LEU A 1119 -22.88 0.78 -35.17
C LEU A 1119 -22.68 0.20 -36.57
N ASP A 1120 -22.36 -1.10 -36.65
CA ASP A 1120 -21.85 -1.69 -37.89
C ASP A 1120 -22.96 -2.36 -38.73
N VAL A 1121 -24.07 -2.81 -38.10
CA VAL A 1121 -25.10 -3.66 -38.76
C VAL A 1121 -26.48 -2.99 -38.80
N PHE A 1122 -26.98 -2.50 -37.67
CA PHE A 1122 -28.35 -1.98 -37.58
C PHE A 1122 -28.64 -0.78 -38.50
N PRO A 1123 -27.68 0.14 -38.77
CA PRO A 1123 -27.90 1.20 -39.75
C PRO A 1123 -28.21 0.67 -41.16
N THR A 1124 -27.59 -0.44 -41.55
CA THR A 1124 -27.85 -1.08 -42.85
C THR A 1124 -29.27 -1.66 -42.90
N ILE A 1125 -29.72 -2.29 -41.82
CA ILE A 1125 -31.11 -2.78 -41.68
C ILE A 1125 -32.10 -1.63 -41.84
N VAL A 1126 -31.92 -0.54 -41.09
CA VAL A 1126 -32.85 0.60 -41.15
C VAL A 1126 -32.83 1.29 -42.50
N ARG A 1127 -31.64 1.48 -43.11
CA ARG A 1127 -31.53 2.05 -44.47
C ARG A 1127 -32.36 1.25 -45.48
N TYR A 1128 -32.30 -0.07 -45.40
CA TYR A 1128 -33.05 -0.93 -46.29
C TYR A 1128 -34.56 -0.89 -46.02
N LEU A 1129 -34.95 -0.98 -44.74
CA LEU A 1129 -36.35 -0.92 -44.35
C LEU A 1129 -36.99 0.43 -44.71
N ASP A 1130 -36.26 1.55 -44.59
CA ASP A 1130 -36.76 2.88 -44.94
C ASP A 1130 -36.96 3.06 -46.46
N ALA A 1131 -36.33 2.23 -47.29
CA ALA A 1131 -36.46 2.27 -48.75
C ALA A 1131 -37.72 1.55 -49.29
N HIS A 1132 -38.41 0.76 -48.46
CA HIS A 1132 -39.48 -0.16 -48.87
C HIS A 1132 -40.67 -0.17 -47.89
#